data_AF-A0A6G3SBR4-F1
#
_entry.id   AF-A0A6G3SBR4-F1
#
_cell.length_a   1.000
_cell.length_b   1.000
_cell.length_c   1.000
_cell.angle_alpha   90.00
_cell.angle_beta   90.00
_cell.angle_gamma   90.00
#
_symmetry.space_group_name_H-M   'P 1'
#
loop_
_entity.id
_entity.type
_entity.pdbx_description
1 polymer ?
#
loop_
_entity_poly.entity_id
_entity_poly.type
_entity_poly.pdbx_seq_one_letter_code
_entity_poly.pdbx_strand_id
1 'polypeptide(L)'
;ARAGAAHLVLTSRGGPDAPGAGELAAELRESGAGVTLAACDVTDRDALAALLAAEREAGRSIGAVFHTAGVSQSTPLDDITEEEFAHVTAAKTAGTAHLDALCPDAEAFVLFSSNAGVWGAARAGAYAAANAFLDGFAQRRRHRALPAVSVAWGLWDGPGMAGDAGQEFLRSQGVRPMPPEQALAELDTCLADDEACVCVADLDRPAFLDLMGAVRRRPLFDELAPVEPPAEDATDTAGKGRSRLYEKLLPLPAKERRDHVLRLVRAEAAAVLGHPDARAIDPERAFRDAGFDSMTAVQLRNRLTAATGLREASTLVFDWPNVTALADYLLDRLFGAEEPAAVEPGPRPAAGGAPDRDEHDPVVIVGMACRFPGGVNSPEELWEFITSGGDAVSELPTDRGWDLDRLGDTAADGTTGPRHGSFLDAAGDFDPAFFGISPREALAMDPQQRQVLETTWEAMENSGIDPRALRGSATGVFLGAAYQGYGHGVELPESSEGYLLTGGSPAVTSGRVAYVLGLEGPALTVDTACSSSLVALHLAARSLRDGESSLAVAGGVSVMAGPEVFTEFSKQGALAADGRCKAYSEQADGFGFAEGVGLVVLERLSDARRNGHRVLAVVRGSAVNQDGASNGLSAPSGPAQQRVIRGALAAAGLSAAEVDVVEGHGTGTVLGDPIEAQALLATYGRGREGERPLWLGSLKSNIGHAQAAAGVAGVIKMVLALGHGVLPASLHAQEPSSHVDWSSGGVEVLRAARRWPRVEGRVRRAGVSAFGVSGTNAHLIVEEPAAVNAAQEGRSVGVLEAAGVVPLVLSARTETALAAQAARLAPVPAHTDTLEGIGRSLATGRTHHERRAVVLAENPQTAQDLLRRLQEGLPAPDLLTGVGGGGRRVVWVFPGQGSQWVGMGRGLLDVPVFAQALAECDAALAEVAGFSVVEVIRGVEGAPSLERVDVVQPVLFAVMVSLARLWRACGVEPDAVVGHSQGEIAAACVAGALSLDDAARVVALRARA
;
A
#
# COMPACT_ATOMS: atom_id res chain seq x y z
N ALA A 1 -11.36 24.50 -66.47
CA ALA A 1 -12.06 24.92 -67.70
C ALA A 1 -12.12 26.44 -67.83
N ARG A 2 -12.78 27.17 -66.90
CA ARG A 2 -12.93 28.64 -66.97
C ARG A 2 -11.62 29.44 -67.02
N ALA A 3 -10.52 28.87 -66.49
CA ALA A 3 -9.16 29.43 -66.58
C ALA A 3 -8.41 29.07 -67.89
N GLY A 4 -9.10 28.62 -68.94
CA GLY A 4 -8.51 28.40 -70.27
C GLY A 4 -7.89 27.02 -70.53
N ALA A 5 -8.25 25.99 -69.75
CA ALA A 5 -7.78 24.62 -69.99
C ALA A 5 -8.32 24.08 -71.32
N ALA A 6 -7.43 23.73 -72.25
CA ALA A 6 -7.81 23.24 -73.59
C ALA A 6 -8.50 21.87 -73.55
N HIS A 7 -8.09 20.98 -72.63
CA HIS A 7 -8.67 19.65 -72.47
C HIS A 7 -8.55 19.18 -71.01
N LEU A 8 -9.56 18.46 -70.51
CA LEU A 8 -9.61 17.88 -69.17
C LEU A 8 -9.78 16.36 -69.26
N VAL A 9 -8.92 15.62 -68.58
CA VAL A 9 -9.04 14.17 -68.41
C VAL A 9 -9.49 13.92 -66.98
N LEU A 10 -10.75 13.52 -66.81
CA LEU A 10 -11.36 13.25 -65.51
C LEU A 10 -11.47 11.74 -65.32
N THR A 11 -10.78 11.23 -64.29
CA THR A 11 -10.77 9.82 -63.95
C THR A 11 -11.65 9.53 -62.74
N SER A 12 -12.39 8.45 -62.82
CA SER A 12 -13.04 7.84 -61.66
C SER A 12 -13.20 6.34 -61.91
N ARG A 13 -13.52 5.56 -60.89
CA ARG A 13 -13.79 4.11 -61.08
C ARG A 13 -15.00 3.85 -62.00
N GLY A 14 -15.97 4.77 -62.05
CA GLY A 14 -17.16 4.68 -62.89
C GLY A 14 -17.03 5.35 -64.26
N GLY A 15 -16.02 6.18 -64.49
CA GLY A 15 -15.82 6.89 -65.76
C GLY A 15 -17.06 7.65 -66.22
N PRO A 16 -17.50 7.50 -67.50
CA PRO A 16 -18.73 8.10 -68.01
C PRO A 16 -20.01 7.70 -67.26
N ASP A 17 -20.01 6.54 -66.60
CA ASP A 17 -21.17 6.00 -65.87
C ASP A 17 -21.26 6.52 -64.42
N ALA A 18 -20.31 7.36 -63.99
CA ALA A 18 -20.36 7.98 -62.67
C ALA A 18 -21.55 8.97 -62.57
N PRO A 19 -22.27 9.02 -61.42
CA PRO A 19 -23.38 9.95 -61.23
C PRO A 19 -22.99 11.41 -61.53
N GLY A 20 -23.76 12.08 -62.39
CA GLY A 20 -23.52 13.49 -62.78
C GLY A 20 -22.38 13.70 -63.79
N ALA A 21 -21.65 12.66 -64.22
CA ALA A 21 -20.49 12.83 -65.11
C ALA A 21 -20.87 13.38 -66.50
N GLY A 22 -22.02 12.95 -67.05
CA GLY A 22 -22.53 13.45 -68.33
C GLY A 22 -22.90 14.94 -68.29
N GLU A 23 -23.54 15.38 -67.20
CA GLU A 23 -23.90 16.79 -66.98
C GLU A 23 -22.65 17.66 -66.81
N LEU A 24 -21.70 17.20 -65.99
CA LEU A 24 -20.42 17.89 -65.80
C LEU A 24 -19.62 18.00 -67.11
N ALA A 25 -19.57 16.94 -67.92
CA ALA A 25 -18.89 17.00 -69.20
C ALA A 25 -19.59 17.92 -70.22
N ALA A 26 -20.90 18.11 -70.12
CA ALA A 26 -21.61 19.10 -70.92
C ALA A 26 -21.23 20.53 -70.47
N GLU A 27 -21.28 20.82 -69.16
CA GLU A 27 -20.93 22.15 -68.61
C GLU A 27 -19.48 22.54 -68.93
N LEU A 28 -18.54 21.60 -68.83
CA LEU A 28 -17.13 21.84 -69.12
C LEU A 28 -16.87 22.08 -70.62
N ARG A 29 -17.63 21.42 -71.52
CA ARG A 29 -17.57 21.65 -72.96
C ARG A 29 -18.20 22.98 -73.36
N GLU A 30 -19.30 23.38 -72.72
CA GLU A 30 -19.90 24.71 -72.87
C GLU A 30 -18.91 25.81 -72.43
N SER A 31 -18.07 25.52 -71.45
CA SER A 31 -16.97 26.38 -71.01
C SER A 31 -15.75 26.38 -71.95
N GLY A 32 -15.81 25.67 -73.09
CA GLY A 32 -14.79 25.68 -74.14
C GLY A 32 -13.66 24.66 -73.99
N ALA A 33 -13.72 23.74 -73.02
CA ALA A 33 -12.69 22.70 -72.83
C ALA A 33 -13.09 21.37 -73.51
N GLY A 34 -12.12 20.68 -74.12
CA GLY A 34 -12.29 19.26 -74.43
C GLY A 34 -12.38 18.42 -73.15
N VAL A 35 -13.13 17.32 -73.15
CA VAL A 35 -13.33 16.48 -71.95
C VAL A 35 -13.25 15.00 -72.31
N THR A 36 -12.30 14.29 -71.68
CA THR A 36 -12.25 12.83 -71.59
C THR A 36 -12.76 12.42 -70.20
N LEU A 37 -13.82 11.61 -70.16
CA LEU A 37 -14.24 10.90 -68.96
C LEU A 37 -13.73 9.46 -69.05
N ALA A 38 -12.89 9.03 -68.12
CA ALA A 38 -12.26 7.72 -68.17
C ALA A 38 -12.55 6.89 -66.92
N ALA A 39 -12.97 5.64 -67.11
CA ALA A 39 -13.05 4.64 -66.05
C ALA A 39 -11.63 4.16 -65.74
N CYS A 40 -11.00 4.75 -64.72
CA CYS A 40 -9.62 4.49 -64.36
C CYS A 40 -9.42 4.66 -62.86
N ASP A 41 -8.93 3.61 -62.20
CA ASP A 41 -8.45 3.67 -60.82
C ASP A 41 -6.96 4.05 -60.83
N VAL A 42 -6.61 5.13 -60.14
CA VAL A 42 -5.22 5.62 -60.07
C VAL A 42 -4.30 4.66 -59.32
N THR A 43 -4.84 3.74 -58.51
CA THR A 43 -4.04 2.69 -57.88
C THR A 43 -3.67 1.57 -58.84
N ASP A 44 -4.27 1.49 -60.03
CA ASP A 44 -3.87 0.58 -61.10
C ASP A 44 -2.93 1.31 -62.07
N ARG A 45 -1.64 1.00 -61.96
CA ARG A 45 -0.59 1.63 -62.76
C ARG A 45 -0.75 1.37 -64.25
N ASP A 46 -1.16 0.16 -64.64
CA ASP A 46 -1.20 -0.24 -66.04
C ASP A 46 -2.42 0.37 -66.74
N ALA A 47 -3.56 0.43 -66.05
CA ALA A 47 -4.75 1.15 -66.52
C ALA A 47 -4.48 2.65 -66.70
N LEU A 48 -3.79 3.28 -65.74
CA LEU A 48 -3.41 4.69 -65.82
C LEU A 48 -2.41 4.95 -66.95
N ALA A 49 -1.42 4.06 -67.14
CA ALA A 49 -0.46 4.16 -68.24
C ALA A 49 -1.14 4.04 -69.62
N ALA A 50 -2.09 3.12 -69.76
CA ALA A 50 -2.87 2.94 -70.99
C ALA A 50 -3.72 4.17 -71.31
N LEU A 51 -4.38 4.78 -70.31
CA LEU A 51 -5.13 6.02 -70.48
C LEU A 51 -4.23 7.16 -70.97
N LEU A 52 -3.08 7.35 -70.32
CA LEU A 52 -2.14 8.41 -70.68
C LEU A 52 -1.52 8.18 -72.07
N ALA A 53 -1.29 6.93 -72.47
CA ALA A 53 -0.83 6.58 -73.82
C ALA A 53 -1.89 6.94 -74.87
N ALA A 54 -3.16 6.62 -74.63
CA ALA A 54 -4.26 6.96 -75.54
C ALA A 54 -4.41 8.49 -75.74
N GLU A 55 -4.22 9.27 -74.68
CA GLU A 55 -4.24 10.73 -74.76
C GLU A 55 -3.04 11.27 -75.58
N ARG A 56 -1.85 10.70 -75.40
CA ARG A 56 -0.65 11.04 -76.19
C ARG A 56 -0.80 10.69 -77.67
N GLU A 57 -1.35 9.52 -77.98
CA GLU A 57 -1.66 9.10 -79.36
C GLU A 57 -2.65 10.05 -80.04
N ALA A 58 -3.59 10.61 -79.26
CA ALA A 58 -4.51 11.62 -79.74
C ALA A 58 -3.91 13.04 -79.77
N GLY A 59 -2.58 13.17 -79.65
CA GLY A 59 -1.82 14.41 -79.77
C GLY A 59 -1.88 15.31 -78.54
N ARG A 60 -2.28 14.80 -77.37
CA ARG A 60 -2.45 15.58 -76.13
C ARG A 60 -1.39 15.20 -75.10
N SER A 61 -0.68 16.19 -74.57
CA SER A 61 0.23 16.03 -73.42
C SER A 61 -0.46 16.48 -72.13
N ILE A 62 -0.11 15.85 -71.00
CA ILE A 62 -0.62 16.24 -69.68
C ILE A 62 0.29 17.32 -69.10
N GLY A 63 -0.15 18.57 -69.19
CA GLY A 63 0.59 19.72 -68.63
C GLY A 63 0.37 19.95 -67.14
N ALA A 64 -0.73 19.45 -66.57
CA ALA A 64 -1.04 19.61 -65.14
C ALA A 64 -1.73 18.37 -64.56
N VAL A 65 -1.39 18.02 -63.32
CA VAL A 65 -1.99 16.94 -62.56
C VAL A 65 -2.66 17.51 -61.31
N PHE A 66 -3.94 17.22 -61.13
CA PHE A 66 -4.70 17.52 -59.91
C PHE A 66 -5.14 16.20 -59.29
N HIS A 67 -4.50 15.81 -58.18
CA HIS A 67 -4.81 14.56 -57.49
C HIS A 67 -5.84 14.81 -56.38
N THR A 68 -7.10 14.51 -56.71
CA THR A 68 -8.26 14.72 -55.81
C THR A 68 -8.81 13.42 -55.24
N ALA A 69 -8.17 12.28 -55.47
CA ALA A 69 -8.68 10.99 -55.00
C ALA A 69 -8.52 10.83 -53.49
N GLY A 70 -9.54 10.29 -52.84
CA GLY A 70 -9.55 10.02 -51.41
C GLY A 70 -10.64 9.05 -51.02
N VAL A 71 -10.41 8.34 -49.92
CA VAL A 71 -11.39 7.45 -49.27
C VAL A 71 -11.64 8.02 -47.88
N SER A 72 -12.91 8.20 -47.52
CA SER A 72 -13.28 8.70 -46.19
C SER A 72 -13.23 7.57 -45.17
N GLN A 73 -12.86 7.87 -43.93
CA GLN A 73 -12.70 6.89 -42.86
C GLN A 73 -13.19 7.49 -41.53
N SER A 74 -13.92 6.70 -40.73
CA SER A 74 -14.49 7.11 -39.43
C SER A 74 -14.41 6.00 -38.37
N THR A 75 -13.22 5.41 -38.24
CA THR A 75 -12.92 4.31 -37.33
C THR A 75 -11.90 4.78 -36.28
N PRO A 76 -12.16 4.60 -34.97
CA PRO A 76 -11.18 4.86 -33.91
C PRO A 76 -9.85 4.17 -34.21
N LEU A 77 -8.73 4.80 -33.83
CA LEU A 77 -7.39 4.31 -34.20
C LEU A 77 -7.12 2.87 -33.75
N ASP A 78 -7.62 2.52 -32.57
CA ASP A 78 -7.59 1.21 -31.93
C ASP A 78 -8.39 0.13 -32.68
N ASP A 79 -9.38 0.53 -33.47
CA ASP A 79 -10.25 -0.37 -34.24
C ASP A 79 -9.84 -0.49 -35.73
N ILE A 80 -8.82 0.24 -36.19
CA ILE A 80 -8.40 0.23 -37.61
C ILE A 80 -7.68 -1.08 -37.93
N THR A 81 -8.24 -1.87 -38.84
CA THR A 81 -7.58 -3.10 -39.35
C THR A 81 -6.49 -2.78 -40.39
N GLU A 82 -5.52 -3.69 -40.57
CA GLU A 82 -4.49 -3.54 -41.62
C GLU A 82 -5.10 -3.43 -43.02
N GLU A 83 -6.17 -4.17 -43.30
CA GLU A 83 -6.88 -4.14 -44.58
C GLU A 83 -7.56 -2.77 -44.81
N GLU A 84 -8.24 -2.25 -43.79
CA GLU A 84 -8.85 -0.91 -43.85
C GLU A 84 -7.78 0.17 -44.04
N PHE A 85 -6.67 0.09 -43.30
CA PHE A 85 -5.57 1.04 -43.42
C PHE A 85 -4.96 1.04 -44.83
N ALA A 86 -4.69 -0.15 -45.38
CA ALA A 86 -4.18 -0.30 -46.75
C ALA A 86 -5.18 0.25 -47.78
N HIS A 87 -6.47 -0.06 -47.63
CA HIS A 87 -7.52 0.40 -48.53
C HIS A 87 -7.63 1.94 -48.54
N VAL A 88 -7.68 2.56 -47.36
CA VAL A 88 -7.88 4.01 -47.22
C VAL A 88 -6.67 4.80 -47.72
N THR A 89 -5.46 4.29 -47.50
CA THR A 89 -4.22 4.99 -47.88
C THR A 89 -3.87 4.84 -49.36
N ALA A 90 -4.23 3.72 -50.01
CA ALA A 90 -3.79 3.36 -51.36
C ALA A 90 -3.99 4.45 -52.42
N ALA A 91 -5.15 5.12 -52.42
CA ALA A 91 -5.47 6.16 -53.42
C ALA A 91 -4.50 7.34 -53.35
N LYS A 92 -4.04 7.72 -52.15
CA LYS A 92 -3.11 8.84 -51.93
C LYS A 92 -1.64 8.40 -51.98
N THR A 93 -1.34 7.15 -51.62
CA THR A 93 0.04 6.64 -51.64
C THR A 93 0.43 6.13 -53.03
N ALA A 94 -0.13 4.99 -53.44
CA ALA A 94 0.16 4.36 -54.73
C ALA A 94 -0.27 5.24 -55.90
N GLY A 95 -1.47 5.85 -55.83
CA GLY A 95 -1.98 6.72 -56.88
C GLY A 95 -1.06 7.90 -57.20
N THR A 96 -0.55 8.58 -56.18
CA THR A 96 0.39 9.69 -56.36
C THR A 96 1.73 9.22 -56.93
N ALA A 97 2.23 8.08 -56.48
CA ALA A 97 3.47 7.50 -57.01
C ALA A 97 3.34 7.12 -58.50
N HIS A 98 2.18 6.61 -58.92
CA HIS A 98 1.93 6.30 -60.33
C HIS A 98 1.83 7.57 -61.18
N LEU A 99 1.11 8.59 -60.70
CA LEU A 99 1.00 9.88 -61.39
C LEU A 99 2.36 10.55 -61.58
N ASP A 100 3.24 10.50 -60.57
CA ASP A 100 4.60 11.04 -60.66
C ASP A 100 5.49 10.32 -61.65
N ALA A 101 5.41 8.98 -61.67
CA ALA A 101 6.18 8.17 -62.60
C ALA A 101 5.72 8.32 -64.06
N LEU A 102 4.41 8.50 -64.28
CA LEU A 102 3.81 8.52 -65.62
C LEU A 102 3.67 9.93 -66.21
N CYS A 103 3.64 10.96 -65.36
CA CYS A 103 3.59 12.38 -65.73
C CYS A 103 4.74 13.17 -65.08
N PRO A 104 6.03 12.82 -65.35
CA PRO A 104 7.17 13.50 -64.74
C PRO A 104 7.28 14.96 -65.20
N ASP A 105 6.88 15.26 -66.44
CA ASP A 105 7.02 16.57 -67.08
C ASP A 105 5.82 17.51 -66.84
N ALA A 106 4.90 17.17 -65.94
CA ALA A 106 3.78 18.04 -65.62
C ALA A 106 4.28 19.34 -64.98
N GLU A 107 3.86 20.49 -65.54
CA GLU A 107 4.24 21.83 -65.11
C GLU A 107 3.53 22.24 -63.80
N ALA A 108 2.40 21.62 -63.49
CA ALA A 108 1.72 21.72 -62.20
C ALA A 108 1.37 20.33 -61.66
N PHE A 109 1.64 20.12 -60.36
CA PHE A 109 1.34 18.87 -59.67
C PHE A 109 0.69 19.18 -58.31
N VAL A 110 -0.64 19.25 -58.31
CA VAL A 110 -1.45 19.73 -57.19
C VAL A 110 -2.05 18.54 -56.45
N LEU A 111 -1.72 18.41 -55.16
CA LEU A 111 -2.20 17.34 -54.29
C LEU A 111 -3.25 17.88 -53.32
N PHE A 112 -4.46 17.31 -53.36
CA PHE A 112 -5.51 17.68 -52.43
C PHE A 112 -5.35 16.86 -51.16
N SER A 113 -4.70 17.45 -50.16
CA SER A 113 -4.51 16.90 -48.81
C SER A 113 -5.63 17.38 -47.86
N SER A 114 -5.51 17.09 -46.57
CA SER A 114 -6.48 17.48 -45.54
C SER A 114 -5.78 17.94 -44.27
N ASN A 115 -6.39 18.90 -43.58
CA ASN A 115 -5.95 19.38 -42.27
C ASN A 115 -5.81 18.26 -41.21
N ALA A 116 -6.50 17.13 -41.38
CA ALA A 116 -6.34 15.94 -40.56
C ALA A 116 -4.89 15.39 -40.59
N GLY A 117 -4.18 15.54 -41.72
CA GLY A 117 -2.76 15.18 -41.85
C GLY A 117 -1.81 16.16 -41.14
N VAL A 118 -2.28 17.36 -40.81
CA VAL A 118 -1.48 18.43 -40.17
C VAL A 118 -1.59 18.36 -38.65
N TRP A 119 -2.80 18.24 -38.09
CA TRP A 119 -3.04 18.30 -36.64
C TRP A 119 -3.74 17.09 -36.02
N GLY A 120 -4.06 16.07 -36.84
CA GLY A 120 -4.66 14.81 -36.43
C GLY A 120 -6.19 14.84 -36.34
N ALA A 121 -6.81 13.66 -36.44
CA ALA A 121 -8.25 13.47 -36.31
C ALA A 121 -8.55 12.12 -35.62
N ALA A 122 -9.22 12.15 -34.47
CA ALA A 122 -9.35 11.01 -33.54
C ALA A 122 -10.00 9.75 -34.13
N ARG A 123 -10.83 9.90 -35.18
CA ARG A 123 -11.54 8.80 -35.86
C ARG A 123 -11.13 8.64 -37.32
N ALA A 124 -10.08 9.33 -37.76
CA ALA A 124 -9.67 9.35 -39.15
C ALA A 124 -8.15 9.08 -39.26
N GLY A 125 -7.63 8.12 -38.49
CA GLY A 125 -6.19 7.85 -38.36
C GLY A 125 -5.52 7.42 -39.68
N ALA A 126 -6.11 6.47 -40.40
CA ALA A 126 -5.60 6.04 -41.71
C ALA A 126 -5.70 7.16 -42.76
N TYR A 127 -6.79 7.92 -42.73
CA TYR A 127 -6.99 9.08 -43.59
C TYR A 127 -5.97 10.20 -43.30
N ALA A 128 -5.71 10.51 -42.03
CA ALA A 128 -4.70 11.49 -41.62
C ALA A 128 -3.31 11.08 -42.12
N ALA A 129 -2.93 9.81 -41.94
CA ALA A 129 -1.66 9.28 -42.46
C ALA A 129 -1.55 9.38 -43.99
N ALA A 130 -2.64 9.06 -44.71
CA ALA A 130 -2.69 9.16 -46.18
C ALA A 130 -2.47 10.60 -46.69
N ASN A 131 -3.00 11.60 -45.97
CA ASN A 131 -2.85 13.01 -46.31
C ASN A 131 -1.47 13.56 -45.92
N ALA A 132 -0.94 13.18 -44.75
CA ALA A 132 0.44 13.51 -44.37
C ALA A 132 1.47 12.95 -45.37
N PHE A 133 1.21 11.78 -45.98
CA PHE A 133 2.02 11.26 -47.07
C PHE A 133 2.06 12.20 -48.28
N LEU A 134 0.93 12.81 -48.67
CA LEU A 134 0.89 13.75 -49.80
C LEU A 134 1.74 15.00 -49.52
N ASP A 135 1.69 15.50 -48.29
CA ASP A 135 2.48 16.65 -47.87
C ASP A 135 3.99 16.33 -47.96
N GLY A 136 4.40 15.17 -47.42
CA GLY A 136 5.79 14.70 -47.57
C GLY A 136 6.17 14.41 -49.03
N PHE A 137 5.23 13.94 -49.85
CA PHE A 137 5.46 13.67 -51.27
C PHE A 137 5.72 14.96 -52.06
N ALA A 138 4.96 16.02 -51.82
CA ALA A 138 5.16 17.32 -52.47
C ALA A 138 6.55 17.87 -52.18
N GLN A 139 6.99 17.84 -50.92
CA GLN A 139 8.35 18.22 -50.53
C GLN A 139 9.41 17.39 -51.26
N ARG A 140 9.23 16.06 -51.32
CA ARG A 140 10.15 15.15 -52.04
C ARG A 140 10.21 15.45 -53.54
N ARG A 141 9.08 15.77 -54.18
CA ARG A 141 9.02 16.12 -55.60
C ARG A 141 9.72 17.45 -55.87
N ARG A 142 9.53 18.46 -55.02
CA ARG A 142 10.26 19.75 -55.09
C ARG A 142 11.76 19.61 -54.88
N HIS A 143 12.20 18.71 -53.99
CA HIS A 143 13.63 18.42 -53.82
C HIS A 143 14.28 17.81 -55.08
N ARG A 144 13.49 17.21 -55.99
CA ARG A 144 13.95 16.78 -57.33
C ARG A 144 13.85 17.90 -58.38
N ALA A 145 13.62 19.14 -57.96
CA ALA A 145 13.38 20.30 -58.82
C ALA A 145 12.16 20.14 -59.75
N LEU A 146 11.17 19.35 -59.35
CA LEU A 146 9.90 19.20 -60.06
C LEU A 146 8.79 19.95 -59.32
N PRO A 147 7.85 20.61 -60.02
CA PRO A 147 6.77 21.36 -59.40
C PRO A 147 5.84 20.42 -58.62
N ALA A 148 5.46 20.85 -57.41
CA ALA A 148 4.43 20.20 -56.60
C ALA A 148 3.91 21.15 -55.51
N VAL A 149 2.60 21.13 -55.26
CA VAL A 149 2.00 21.78 -54.09
C VAL A 149 0.99 20.81 -53.46
N SER A 150 1.09 20.61 -52.15
CA SER A 150 0.07 19.92 -51.37
C SER A 150 -0.76 20.93 -50.59
N VAL A 151 -2.08 20.93 -50.78
CA VAL A 151 -2.98 21.81 -50.06
C VAL A 151 -3.79 21.00 -49.06
N ALA A 152 -3.51 21.19 -47.77
CA ALA A 152 -4.20 20.55 -46.66
C ALA A 152 -5.50 21.28 -46.35
N TRP A 153 -6.58 20.85 -47.00
CA TRP A 153 -7.88 21.51 -46.94
C TRP A 153 -8.60 21.28 -45.61
N GLY A 154 -9.24 22.36 -45.12
CA GLY A 154 -10.28 22.34 -44.11
C GLY A 154 -11.64 21.92 -44.67
N LEU A 155 -12.70 22.18 -43.91
CA LEU A 155 -14.06 21.78 -44.28
C LEU A 155 -14.57 22.64 -45.45
N TRP A 156 -15.03 22.02 -46.53
CA TRP A 156 -15.74 22.71 -47.63
C TRP A 156 -17.25 22.64 -47.41
N ASP A 157 -17.97 23.68 -47.79
CA ASP A 157 -19.44 23.74 -47.76
C ASP A 157 -20.06 22.95 -48.92
N GLY A 158 -21.17 22.24 -48.67
CA GLY A 158 -21.85 21.37 -49.64
C GLY A 158 -21.55 19.87 -49.53
N PRO A 159 -21.90 19.05 -50.55
CA PRO A 159 -21.74 17.59 -50.52
C PRO A 159 -20.25 17.21 -50.61
N GLY A 160 -19.62 17.01 -49.45
CA GLY A 160 -18.20 16.67 -49.31
C GLY A 160 -17.96 15.35 -48.56
N MET A 161 -16.69 14.97 -48.45
CA MET A 161 -16.24 13.68 -47.87
C MET A 161 -16.59 13.48 -46.39
N ALA A 162 -16.88 14.57 -45.64
CA ALA A 162 -17.19 14.48 -44.22
C ALA A 162 -18.63 13.99 -43.90
N GLY A 163 -19.56 14.03 -44.88
CA GLY A 163 -20.99 13.82 -44.65
C GLY A 163 -21.61 14.81 -43.64
N ASP A 164 -22.92 14.79 -43.45
CA ASP A 164 -23.61 15.77 -42.58
C ASP A 164 -23.16 15.67 -41.11
N ALA A 165 -22.98 14.45 -40.60
CA ALA A 165 -22.55 14.21 -39.22
C ALA A 165 -21.09 14.62 -38.98
N GLY A 166 -20.19 14.39 -39.95
CA GLY A 166 -18.79 14.82 -39.84
C GLY A 166 -18.62 16.34 -39.98
N GLN A 167 -19.46 16.99 -40.77
CA GLN A 167 -19.51 18.46 -40.84
C GLN A 167 -19.90 19.07 -39.49
N GLU A 168 -20.93 18.55 -38.84
CA GLU A 168 -21.37 19.05 -37.54
C GLU A 168 -20.31 18.81 -36.45
N PHE A 169 -19.68 17.63 -36.47
CA PHE A 169 -18.57 17.32 -35.57
C PHE A 169 -17.42 18.32 -35.73
N LEU A 170 -16.97 18.60 -36.95
CA LEU A 170 -15.88 19.54 -37.21
C LEU A 170 -16.24 20.99 -36.84
N ARG A 171 -17.50 21.40 -37.03
CA ARG A 171 -18.01 22.71 -36.56
C ARG A 171 -17.90 22.84 -35.05
N SER A 172 -18.26 21.80 -34.29
CA SER A 172 -18.14 21.80 -32.83
C SER A 172 -16.69 21.88 -32.32
N GLN A 173 -15.72 21.56 -33.17
CA GLN A 173 -14.29 21.71 -32.90
C GLN A 173 -13.72 23.07 -33.34
N GLY A 174 -14.56 24.00 -33.81
CA GLY A 174 -14.15 25.32 -34.26
C GLY A 174 -13.64 25.38 -35.71
N VAL A 175 -13.85 24.33 -36.52
CA VAL A 175 -13.53 24.33 -37.97
C VAL A 175 -14.80 24.68 -38.76
N ARG A 176 -14.81 25.84 -39.41
CA ARG A 176 -15.96 26.35 -40.17
C ARG A 176 -15.95 25.84 -41.62
N PRO A 177 -17.12 25.57 -42.22
CA PRO A 177 -17.23 25.22 -43.63
C PRO A 177 -16.91 26.42 -44.52
N MET A 178 -16.00 26.23 -45.48
CA MET A 178 -15.61 27.24 -46.46
C MET A 178 -16.45 27.11 -47.74
N PRO A 179 -17.02 28.21 -48.27
CA PRO A 179 -17.65 28.21 -49.58
C PRO A 179 -16.69 27.73 -50.68
N PRO A 180 -17.09 26.85 -51.61
CA PRO A 180 -16.22 26.35 -52.68
C PRO A 180 -15.56 27.45 -53.52
N GLU A 181 -16.24 28.56 -53.79
CA GLU A 181 -15.67 29.70 -54.51
C GLU A 181 -14.50 30.35 -53.75
N GLN A 182 -14.60 30.43 -52.42
CA GLN A 182 -13.52 30.94 -51.57
C GLN A 182 -12.35 29.96 -51.55
N ALA A 183 -12.61 28.67 -51.40
CA ALA A 183 -11.54 27.67 -51.40
C ALA A 183 -10.79 27.60 -52.75
N LEU A 184 -11.49 27.79 -53.88
CA LEU A 184 -10.86 27.91 -55.19
C LEU A 184 -10.03 29.20 -55.36
N ALA A 185 -10.46 30.31 -54.76
CA ALA A 185 -9.65 31.54 -54.74
C ALA A 185 -8.36 31.38 -53.90
N GLU A 186 -8.42 30.64 -52.79
CA GLU A 186 -7.24 30.29 -51.99
C GLU A 186 -6.32 29.32 -52.74
N LEU A 187 -6.86 28.42 -53.58
CA LEU A 187 -6.04 27.56 -54.44
C LEU A 187 -5.21 28.38 -55.44
N ASP A 188 -5.76 29.44 -56.03
CA ASP A 188 -5.00 30.34 -56.91
C ASP A 188 -3.83 31.01 -56.15
N THR A 189 -4.06 31.37 -54.89
CA THR A 189 -3.00 31.91 -54.00
C THR A 189 -1.93 30.85 -53.72
N CYS A 190 -2.33 29.63 -53.37
CA CYS A 190 -1.40 28.51 -53.13
C CYS A 190 -0.56 28.15 -54.36
N LEU A 191 -1.09 28.36 -55.57
CA LEU A 191 -0.37 28.11 -56.83
C LEU A 191 0.58 29.25 -57.21
N ALA A 192 0.32 30.47 -56.74
CA ALA A 192 1.20 31.62 -56.93
C ALA A 192 2.35 31.66 -55.91
N ASP A 193 2.11 31.14 -54.71
CA ASP A 193 3.09 31.07 -53.63
C ASP A 193 4.11 29.94 -53.85
N ASP A 194 5.36 30.17 -53.44
CA ASP A 194 6.46 29.22 -53.63
C ASP A 194 6.52 28.12 -52.53
N GLU A 195 5.39 27.79 -51.91
CA GLU A 195 5.31 26.83 -50.80
C GLU A 195 5.01 25.39 -51.24
N ALA A 196 5.63 24.42 -50.59
CA ALA A 196 5.45 23.00 -50.91
C ALA A 196 4.16 22.42 -50.32
N CYS A 197 3.80 22.89 -49.12
CA CYS A 197 2.67 22.41 -48.33
C CYS A 197 1.96 23.61 -47.70
N VAL A 198 0.67 23.80 -47.99
CA VAL A 198 -0.12 24.92 -47.46
C VAL A 198 -1.36 24.35 -46.77
N CYS A 199 -1.67 24.81 -45.56
CA CYS A 199 -2.91 24.46 -44.87
C CYS A 199 -3.92 25.60 -44.97
N VAL A 200 -5.11 25.31 -45.49
CA VAL A 200 -6.18 26.30 -45.69
C VAL A 200 -7.40 25.86 -44.88
N ALA A 201 -7.79 26.64 -43.88
CA ALA A 201 -8.98 26.38 -43.07
C ALA A 201 -9.60 27.69 -42.57
N ASP A 202 -10.93 27.75 -42.54
CA ASP A 202 -11.65 28.78 -41.78
C ASP A 202 -11.86 28.29 -40.34
N LEU A 203 -11.33 29.03 -39.37
CA LEU A 203 -11.32 28.65 -37.96
C LEU A 203 -12.03 29.70 -37.11
N ASP A 204 -12.90 29.22 -36.22
CA ASP A 204 -13.24 29.95 -35.00
C ASP A 204 -12.04 29.85 -34.05
N ARG A 205 -11.11 30.80 -34.16
CA ARG A 205 -9.78 30.73 -33.55
C ARG A 205 -9.81 30.48 -32.04
N PRO A 206 -10.59 31.20 -31.21
CA PRO A 206 -10.68 30.91 -29.78
C PRO A 206 -11.15 29.47 -29.49
N ALA A 207 -12.26 29.05 -30.11
CA ALA A 207 -12.83 27.72 -29.89
C ALA A 207 -11.87 26.60 -30.32
N PHE A 208 -11.20 26.77 -31.45
CA PHE A 208 -10.23 25.81 -31.97
C PHE A 208 -8.96 25.75 -31.11
N LEU A 209 -8.40 26.90 -30.70
CA LEU A 209 -7.16 26.96 -29.92
C LEU A 209 -7.35 26.45 -28.49
N ASP A 210 -8.48 26.77 -27.85
CA ASP A 210 -8.83 26.26 -26.52
C ASP A 210 -8.91 24.73 -26.52
N LEU A 211 -9.56 24.14 -27.53
CA LEU A 211 -9.65 22.70 -27.68
C LEU A 211 -8.27 22.07 -27.93
N MET A 212 -7.47 22.63 -28.82
CA MET A 212 -6.19 22.05 -29.23
C MET A 212 -5.08 22.22 -28.17
N GLY A 213 -5.20 23.23 -27.29
CA GLY A 213 -4.31 23.49 -26.16
C GLY A 213 -4.71 22.83 -24.83
N ALA A 214 -5.92 22.25 -24.73
CA ALA A 214 -6.50 21.73 -23.48
C ALA A 214 -5.74 20.56 -22.84
N VAL A 215 -5.04 19.75 -23.64
CA VAL A 215 -4.35 18.53 -23.17
C VAL A 215 -2.84 18.76 -23.06
N ARG A 216 -2.26 19.51 -23.99
CA ARG A 216 -0.83 19.84 -24.02
C ARG A 216 -0.59 21.05 -24.91
N ARG A 217 0.44 21.84 -24.61
CA ARG A 217 0.91 22.90 -25.50
C ARG A 217 1.35 22.31 -26.85
N ARG A 218 0.98 22.96 -27.95
CA ARG A 218 1.32 22.55 -29.32
C ARG A 218 1.99 23.71 -30.07
N PRO A 219 3.31 23.65 -30.29
CA PRO A 219 4.07 24.76 -30.89
C PRO A 219 3.51 25.27 -32.23
N LEU A 220 2.90 24.39 -33.03
CA LEU A 220 2.24 24.73 -34.30
C LEU A 220 1.20 25.87 -34.17
N PHE A 221 0.55 26.00 -33.01
CA PHE A 221 -0.53 26.96 -32.79
C PHE A 221 -0.11 28.18 -31.96
N ASP A 222 1.14 28.23 -31.50
CA ASP A 222 1.64 29.33 -30.67
C ASP A 222 1.59 30.68 -31.42
N GLU A 223 1.79 30.67 -32.75
CA GLU A 223 1.71 31.86 -33.61
C GLU A 223 0.27 32.28 -33.96
N LEU A 224 -0.70 31.37 -33.77
CA LEU A 224 -2.13 31.63 -33.98
C LEU A 224 -2.84 32.07 -32.69
N ALA A 225 -2.19 31.88 -31.53
CA ALA A 225 -2.66 32.35 -30.24
C ALA A 225 -2.79 33.88 -30.23
N PRO A 226 -3.84 34.45 -29.61
CA PRO A 226 -4.00 35.89 -29.56
C PRO A 226 -2.78 36.53 -28.88
N VAL A 227 -2.10 37.43 -29.59
CA VAL A 227 -1.19 38.40 -29.00
C VAL A 227 -2.06 39.44 -28.28
N GLU A 228 -2.55 39.09 -27.10
CA GLU A 228 -2.88 40.12 -26.12
C GLU A 228 -1.58 40.49 -25.39
N PRO A 229 -1.22 41.79 -25.29
CA PRO A 229 -0.12 42.18 -24.44
C PRO A 229 -0.41 41.69 -23.02
N PRO A 230 0.61 41.24 -22.26
CA PRO A 230 0.38 40.87 -20.88
C PRO A 230 -0.24 42.08 -20.19
N ALA A 231 -1.43 41.90 -19.62
CA ALA A 231 -1.95 42.86 -18.67
C ALA A 231 -0.94 42.90 -17.51
N GLU A 232 -0.06 43.89 -17.54
CA GLU A 232 0.65 44.41 -16.38
C GLU A 232 -0.42 44.88 -15.39
N ASP A 233 -0.92 43.94 -14.58
CA ASP A 233 -1.51 44.13 -13.25
C ASP A 233 -2.25 42.84 -12.83
N ALA A 234 -1.49 41.76 -12.62
CA ALA A 234 -1.94 40.62 -11.84
C ALA A 234 -0.78 39.96 -11.08
N THR A 235 0.16 40.78 -10.60
CA THR A 235 0.96 40.40 -9.43
C THR A 235 0.19 40.82 -8.18
N ASP A 236 -0.10 39.81 -7.37
CA ASP A 236 -0.26 39.92 -5.92
C ASP A 236 -1.60 40.50 -5.37
N THR A 237 -2.67 39.70 -5.46
CA THR A 237 -3.67 39.63 -4.37
C THR A 237 -4.18 38.20 -4.20
N ALA A 238 -3.39 37.35 -3.56
CA ALA A 238 -3.91 36.20 -2.84
C ALA A 238 -4.73 36.71 -1.64
N GLY A 239 -6.04 36.87 -1.82
CA GLY A 239 -6.96 37.20 -0.74
C GLY A 239 -8.09 38.16 -1.16
N LYS A 240 -9.30 37.62 -1.30
CA LYS A 240 -10.60 38.34 -1.34
C LYS A 240 -11.04 39.03 -2.66
N GLY A 241 -10.66 38.51 -3.83
CA GLY A 241 -11.36 38.82 -5.09
C GLY A 241 -12.52 37.84 -5.32
N ARG A 242 -13.76 38.26 -5.07
CA ARG A 242 -14.95 37.39 -5.17
C ARG A 242 -15.42 37.27 -6.64
N SER A 243 -15.79 36.06 -7.07
CA SER A 243 -16.27 35.78 -8.44
C SER A 243 -17.56 36.54 -8.79
N ARG A 244 -17.78 36.91 -10.06
CA ARG A 244 -19.04 37.50 -10.56
C ARG A 244 -20.27 36.64 -10.23
N LEU A 245 -20.12 35.31 -10.17
CA LEU A 245 -21.17 34.40 -9.75
C LEU A 245 -21.47 34.53 -8.25
N TYR A 246 -20.43 34.67 -7.42
CA TYR A 246 -20.60 34.91 -5.98
C TYR A 246 -21.38 36.21 -5.72
N GLU A 247 -21.02 37.31 -6.37
CA GLU A 247 -21.70 38.61 -6.20
C GLU A 247 -23.17 38.56 -6.61
N LYS A 248 -23.50 37.81 -7.67
CA LYS A 248 -24.87 37.60 -8.15
C LYS A 248 -25.70 36.74 -7.19
N LEU A 249 -25.08 35.76 -6.53
CA LEU A 249 -25.77 34.82 -5.64
C LEU A 249 -25.84 35.31 -4.18
N LEU A 250 -24.92 36.16 -3.74
CA LEU A 250 -24.88 36.74 -2.39
C LEU A 250 -26.21 37.36 -1.91
N PRO A 251 -26.98 38.12 -2.71
CA PRO A 251 -28.25 38.68 -2.25
C PRO A 251 -29.41 37.66 -2.15
N LEU A 252 -29.25 36.44 -2.68
CA LEU A 252 -30.32 35.43 -2.69
C LEU A 252 -30.38 34.63 -1.37
N PRO A 253 -31.56 34.14 -0.96
CA PRO A 253 -31.69 33.16 0.12
C PRO A 253 -30.93 31.85 -0.16
N ALA A 254 -30.48 31.14 0.88
CA ALA A 254 -29.65 29.93 0.75
C ALA A 254 -30.26 28.86 -0.18
N LYS A 255 -31.58 28.65 -0.10
CA LYS A 255 -32.31 27.72 -0.98
C LYS A 255 -32.25 28.15 -2.46
N GLU A 256 -32.40 29.43 -2.74
CA GLU A 256 -32.35 29.97 -4.10
C GLU A 256 -30.93 29.98 -4.68
N ARG A 257 -29.90 30.15 -3.82
CA ARG A 257 -28.49 29.94 -4.21
C ARG A 257 -28.26 28.50 -4.63
N ARG A 258 -28.74 27.55 -3.82
CA ARG A 258 -28.63 26.10 -4.11
C ARG A 258 -29.31 25.72 -5.43
N ASP A 259 -30.54 26.18 -5.65
CA ASP A 259 -31.28 25.93 -6.89
C ASP A 259 -30.62 26.57 -8.12
N HIS A 260 -29.87 27.66 -7.95
CA HIS A 260 -29.12 28.29 -9.04
C HIS A 260 -27.88 27.49 -9.42
N VAL A 261 -27.07 27.10 -8.43
CA VAL A 261 -25.84 26.32 -8.69
C VAL A 261 -26.19 24.92 -9.21
N LEU A 262 -27.24 24.29 -8.68
CA LEU A 262 -27.71 22.99 -9.19
C LEU A 262 -28.16 23.06 -10.65
N ARG A 263 -28.87 24.13 -11.06
CA ARG A 263 -29.21 24.36 -12.47
C ARG A 263 -27.98 24.62 -13.34
N LEU A 264 -27.00 25.35 -12.84
CA LEU A 264 -25.75 25.61 -13.55
C LEU A 264 -25.00 24.29 -13.83
N VAL A 265 -24.75 23.49 -12.79
CA VAL A 265 -24.03 22.21 -12.93
C VAL A 265 -24.78 21.27 -13.87
N ARG A 266 -26.11 21.20 -13.76
CA ARG A 266 -26.95 20.37 -14.63
C ARG A 266 -26.91 20.83 -16.09
N ALA A 267 -26.90 22.14 -16.34
CA ALA A 267 -26.83 22.70 -17.69
C ALA A 267 -25.47 22.46 -18.34
N GLU A 268 -24.37 22.67 -17.60
CA GLU A 268 -23.03 22.39 -18.12
C GLU A 268 -22.83 20.88 -18.35
N ALA A 269 -23.35 20.03 -17.47
CA ALA A 269 -23.29 18.58 -17.66
C ALA A 269 -24.06 18.11 -18.90
N ALA A 270 -25.26 18.65 -19.13
CA ALA A 270 -26.04 18.34 -20.33
C ALA A 270 -25.35 18.81 -21.61
N ALA A 271 -24.73 19.99 -21.58
CA ALA A 271 -24.02 20.53 -22.73
C ALA A 271 -22.73 19.76 -23.07
N VAL A 272 -22.05 19.18 -22.08
CA VAL A 272 -20.89 18.29 -22.33
C VAL A 272 -21.32 16.96 -22.95
N LEU A 273 -22.45 16.40 -22.50
CA LEU A 273 -22.99 15.14 -23.03
C LEU A 273 -23.82 15.30 -24.32
N GLY A 274 -23.92 16.51 -24.86
CA GLY A 274 -24.69 16.78 -26.09
C GLY A 274 -26.20 16.67 -25.94
N HIS A 275 -26.73 16.78 -24.72
CA HIS A 275 -28.18 16.79 -24.49
C HIS A 275 -28.77 18.20 -24.74
N PRO A 276 -29.89 18.30 -25.46
CA PRO A 276 -30.52 19.59 -25.79
C PRO A 276 -31.23 20.25 -24.59
N ASP A 277 -31.51 19.50 -23.52
CA ASP A 277 -32.16 19.97 -22.31
C ASP A 277 -31.44 19.45 -21.06
N ALA A 278 -31.17 20.34 -20.10
CA ALA A 278 -30.65 20.02 -18.78
C ALA A 278 -31.50 18.98 -18.03
N ARG A 279 -32.81 18.91 -18.30
CA ARG A 279 -33.72 17.92 -17.69
C ARG A 279 -33.40 16.47 -18.03
N ALA A 280 -32.66 16.23 -19.12
CA ALA A 280 -32.22 14.89 -19.51
C ALA A 280 -31.20 14.29 -18.52
N ILE A 281 -30.49 15.14 -17.75
CA ILE A 281 -29.57 14.70 -16.72
C ILE A 281 -30.33 14.50 -15.42
N ASP A 282 -30.39 13.28 -14.89
CA ASP A 282 -30.88 13.03 -13.53
C ASP A 282 -29.87 13.57 -12.50
N PRO A 283 -30.26 14.48 -11.59
CA PRO A 283 -29.32 15.10 -10.67
C PRO A 283 -28.73 14.16 -9.62
N GLU A 284 -29.38 13.02 -9.34
CA GLU A 284 -28.93 12.03 -8.35
C GLU A 284 -28.13 10.88 -8.97
N ARG A 285 -28.21 10.71 -10.31
CA ARG A 285 -27.49 9.66 -11.04
C ARG A 285 -26.00 9.98 -11.13
N ALA A 286 -25.16 8.97 -10.95
CA ALA A 286 -23.71 9.12 -11.05
C ALA A 286 -23.28 9.58 -12.46
N PHE A 287 -22.29 10.46 -12.53
CA PHE A 287 -21.79 11.01 -13.80
C PHE A 287 -21.30 9.90 -14.74
N ARG A 288 -20.61 8.87 -14.23
CA ARG A 288 -20.21 7.71 -15.03
C ARG A 288 -21.40 7.02 -15.70
N ASP A 289 -22.47 6.78 -14.96
CA ASP A 289 -23.68 6.14 -15.49
C ASP A 289 -24.45 7.05 -16.45
N ALA A 290 -24.24 8.36 -16.36
CA ALA A 290 -24.78 9.35 -17.28
C ALA A 290 -23.95 9.49 -18.57
N GLY A 291 -22.82 8.78 -18.70
CA GLY A 291 -21.98 8.76 -19.90
C GLY A 291 -20.72 9.63 -19.83
N PHE A 292 -20.31 10.09 -18.64
CA PHE A 292 -19.03 10.78 -18.48
C PHE A 292 -17.84 9.82 -18.51
N ASP A 293 -16.85 10.17 -19.33
CA ASP A 293 -15.51 9.62 -19.43
C ASP A 293 -14.44 10.65 -18.98
N SER A 294 -13.15 10.30 -19.09
CA SER A 294 -12.05 11.18 -18.67
C SER A 294 -11.99 12.51 -19.43
N MET A 295 -12.37 12.55 -20.72
CA MET A 295 -12.33 13.79 -21.51
C MET A 295 -13.50 14.71 -21.16
N THR A 296 -14.71 14.15 -21.10
CA THR A 296 -15.93 14.88 -20.73
C THR A 296 -15.88 15.36 -19.28
N ALA A 297 -15.24 14.62 -18.35
CA ALA A 297 -15.00 15.07 -16.99
C ALA A 297 -14.12 16.33 -16.94
N VAL A 298 -13.05 16.39 -17.75
CA VAL A 298 -12.19 17.58 -17.88
C VAL A 298 -12.95 18.75 -18.51
N GLN A 299 -13.75 18.50 -19.54
CA GLN A 299 -14.59 19.53 -20.17
C GLN A 299 -15.59 20.14 -19.17
N LEU A 300 -16.28 19.31 -18.37
CA LEU A 300 -17.20 19.79 -17.34
C LEU A 300 -16.46 20.62 -16.28
N ARG A 301 -15.30 20.16 -15.82
CA ARG A 301 -14.45 20.90 -14.87
C ARG A 301 -14.01 22.26 -15.42
N ASN A 302 -13.58 22.33 -16.68
CA ASN A 302 -13.16 23.59 -17.31
C ASN A 302 -14.34 24.57 -17.45
N ARG A 303 -15.50 24.08 -17.87
CA ARG A 303 -16.73 24.88 -17.99
C ARG A 303 -17.21 25.40 -16.64
N LEU A 304 -17.17 24.57 -15.59
CA LEU A 304 -17.49 24.99 -14.23
C LEU A 304 -16.46 25.98 -13.67
N THR A 305 -15.17 25.80 -13.95
CA THR A 305 -14.10 26.75 -13.59
C THR A 305 -14.36 28.12 -14.23
N ALA A 306 -14.69 28.15 -15.52
CA ALA A 306 -15.02 29.39 -16.23
C ALA A 306 -16.30 30.05 -15.68
N ALA A 307 -17.34 29.26 -15.39
CA ALA A 307 -18.63 29.77 -14.90
C ALA A 307 -18.57 30.25 -13.44
N THR A 308 -17.77 29.59 -12.59
CA THR A 308 -17.70 29.88 -11.15
C THR A 308 -16.52 30.77 -10.77
N GLY A 309 -15.48 30.86 -11.60
CA GLY A 309 -14.22 31.54 -11.29
C GLY A 309 -13.36 30.81 -10.24
N LEU A 310 -13.74 29.59 -9.85
CA LEU A 310 -12.99 28.77 -8.91
C LEU A 310 -11.95 27.92 -9.65
N ARG A 311 -10.72 27.84 -9.13
CA ARG A 311 -9.75 26.83 -9.58
C ARG A 311 -10.10 25.48 -8.95
N GLU A 312 -10.42 24.51 -9.79
CA GLU A 312 -10.85 23.17 -9.37
C GLU A 312 -9.89 22.07 -9.84
N ALA A 313 -9.77 21.02 -9.03
CA ALA A 313 -8.89 19.88 -9.31
C ALA A 313 -9.39 19.04 -10.50
N SER A 314 -8.48 18.29 -11.12
CA SER A 314 -8.80 17.39 -12.24
C SER A 314 -9.75 16.25 -11.87
N THR A 315 -9.81 15.89 -10.58
CA THR A 315 -10.63 14.80 -10.03
C THR A 315 -12.06 15.22 -9.65
N LEU A 316 -12.45 16.48 -9.86
CA LEU A 316 -13.72 17.08 -9.40
C LEU A 316 -14.97 16.22 -9.62
N VAL A 317 -15.11 15.65 -10.82
CA VAL A 317 -16.27 14.84 -11.23
C VAL A 317 -16.28 13.45 -10.56
N PHE A 318 -15.10 12.95 -10.17
CA PHE A 318 -14.96 11.69 -9.45
C PHE A 318 -15.18 11.86 -7.95
N ASP A 319 -14.69 12.97 -7.39
CA ASP A 319 -14.89 13.33 -5.98
C ASP A 319 -16.34 13.62 -5.64
N TRP A 320 -17.08 14.24 -6.58
CA TRP A 320 -18.49 14.59 -6.44
C TRP A 320 -19.32 13.89 -7.52
N PRO A 321 -19.90 12.73 -7.19
CA PRO A 321 -20.30 11.72 -8.18
C PRO A 321 -21.55 12.09 -8.97
N ASN A 322 -22.32 13.09 -8.54
CA ASN A 322 -23.54 13.53 -9.23
C ASN A 322 -23.72 15.05 -9.17
N VAL A 323 -24.69 15.57 -9.92
CA VAL A 323 -24.97 17.01 -10.06
C VAL A 323 -25.29 17.65 -8.71
N THR A 324 -26.08 16.97 -7.87
CA THR A 324 -26.46 17.49 -6.54
C THR A 324 -25.24 17.66 -5.64
N ALA A 325 -24.40 16.63 -5.53
CA ALA A 325 -23.19 16.64 -4.69
C ALA A 325 -22.18 17.68 -5.18
N LEU A 326 -22.00 17.80 -6.50
CA LEU A 326 -21.08 18.78 -7.09
C LEU A 326 -21.59 20.22 -6.90
N ALA A 327 -22.90 20.44 -6.99
CA ALA A 327 -23.49 21.76 -6.73
C ALA A 327 -23.31 22.20 -5.28
N ASP A 328 -23.49 21.29 -4.32
CA ASP A 328 -23.28 21.54 -2.90
C ASP A 328 -21.82 21.89 -2.60
N TYR A 329 -20.87 21.14 -3.18
CA TYR A 329 -19.45 21.45 -3.07
C TYR A 329 -19.11 22.85 -3.59
N LEU A 330 -19.61 23.22 -4.79
CA LEU A 330 -19.35 24.53 -5.37
C LEU A 330 -19.97 25.67 -4.54
N LEU A 331 -21.13 25.45 -3.92
CA LEU A 331 -21.72 26.40 -2.98
C LEU A 331 -20.83 26.63 -1.77
N ASP A 332 -20.34 25.55 -1.14
CA ASP A 332 -19.45 25.63 0.02
C ASP A 332 -18.15 26.36 -0.33
N ARG A 333 -17.61 26.12 -1.53
CA ARG A 333 -16.42 26.80 -2.06
C ARG A 333 -16.64 28.28 -2.33
N LEU A 334 -17.79 28.65 -2.88
CA LEU A 334 -18.13 30.05 -3.19
C LEU A 334 -18.39 30.86 -1.93
N PHE A 335 -19.14 30.33 -0.97
CA PHE A 335 -19.58 31.07 0.21
C PHE A 335 -18.66 30.95 1.42
N GLY A 336 -17.73 29.98 1.39
CA GLY A 336 -17.11 29.47 2.60
C GLY A 336 -18.15 28.72 3.41
N ALA A 337 -17.75 27.68 4.13
CA ALA A 337 -18.63 27.12 5.13
C ALA A 337 -19.01 28.25 6.11
N GLU A 338 -20.29 28.65 6.15
CA GLU A 338 -20.89 28.87 7.46
C GLU A 338 -20.60 27.56 8.19
N GLU A 339 -19.81 27.62 9.27
CA GLU A 339 -19.63 26.46 10.13
C GLU A 339 -20.99 25.80 10.26
N PRO A 340 -21.17 24.54 9.82
CA PRO A 340 -22.30 23.78 10.32
C PRO A 340 -22.07 23.82 11.83
N ALA A 341 -22.98 24.49 12.54
CA ALA A 341 -23.05 24.42 13.98
C ALA A 341 -22.81 22.95 14.33
N ALA A 342 -21.77 22.71 15.12
CA ALA A 342 -21.33 21.39 15.52
C ALA A 342 -22.57 20.50 15.65
N VAL A 343 -22.73 19.55 14.74
CA VAL A 343 -23.74 18.52 14.91
C VAL A 343 -23.31 17.84 16.18
N GLU A 344 -24.03 18.13 17.27
CA GLU A 344 -23.82 17.45 18.53
C GLU A 344 -23.79 15.95 18.24
N PRO A 345 -22.80 15.21 18.75
CA PRO A 345 -22.82 13.77 18.65
C PRO A 345 -24.16 13.28 19.19
N GLY A 346 -24.94 12.62 18.34
CA GLY A 346 -26.20 12.01 18.75
C GLY A 346 -26.00 11.17 20.01
N PRO A 347 -26.99 11.12 20.91
CA PRO A 347 -26.84 10.51 22.23
C PRO A 347 -26.38 9.06 22.07
N ARG A 348 -25.21 8.74 22.63
CA ARG A 348 -24.75 7.37 22.88
C ARG A 348 -25.88 6.60 23.58
N PRO A 349 -26.23 5.38 23.16
CA PRO A 349 -27.00 4.50 24.02
C PRO A 349 -26.18 4.28 25.30
N ALA A 350 -26.75 4.67 26.44
CA ALA A 350 -26.17 4.43 27.75
C ALA A 350 -26.10 2.92 27.99
N ALA A 351 -24.90 2.34 27.95
CA ALA A 351 -24.63 1.04 28.53
C ALA A 351 -24.42 1.23 30.04
N GLY A 352 -25.18 0.44 30.81
CA GLY A 352 -25.25 0.50 32.27
C GLY A 352 -23.93 0.22 32.99
N GLY A 353 -23.85 0.71 34.22
CA GLY A 353 -22.62 0.89 34.97
C GLY A 353 -21.87 -0.39 35.40
N ALA A 354 -20.54 -0.22 35.43
CA ALA A 354 -19.56 -0.95 36.24
C ALA A 354 -18.37 0.01 36.50
N PRO A 355 -17.59 -0.17 37.58
CA PRO A 355 -16.89 0.91 38.29
C PRO A 355 -15.58 1.36 37.61
N ASP A 356 -15.24 2.64 37.82
CA ASP A 356 -13.95 3.33 37.55
C ASP A 356 -13.10 2.76 36.40
N ARG A 357 -13.47 3.10 35.17
CA ARG A 357 -12.58 2.95 34.01
C ARG A 357 -12.14 4.34 33.57
N ASP A 358 -10.84 4.61 33.61
CA ASP A 358 -10.27 5.81 33.03
C ASP A 358 -10.65 5.86 31.54
N GLU A 359 -11.54 6.78 31.17
CA GLU A 359 -12.04 6.99 29.81
C GLU A 359 -10.90 7.39 28.82
N HIS A 360 -9.67 7.53 29.34
CA HIS A 360 -8.46 7.96 28.66
C HIS A 360 -7.34 6.90 28.59
N ASP A 361 -7.58 5.64 28.96
CA ASP A 361 -6.55 4.59 28.91
C ASP A 361 -6.19 4.20 27.45
N PRO A 362 -4.98 4.56 26.95
CA PRO A 362 -4.64 4.35 25.54
C PRO A 362 -4.40 2.87 25.22
N VAL A 363 -4.68 2.48 23.98
CA VAL A 363 -4.28 1.17 23.45
C VAL A 363 -2.84 1.27 22.95
N VAL A 364 -2.02 0.28 23.29
CA VAL A 364 -0.59 0.22 22.96
C VAL A 364 -0.25 -1.03 22.17
N ILE A 365 0.77 -0.92 21.32
CA ILE A 365 1.40 -2.06 20.64
C ILE A 365 2.55 -2.54 21.54
N VAL A 366 2.49 -3.80 21.98
CA VAL A 366 3.50 -4.42 22.87
C VAL A 366 4.36 -5.47 22.16
N GLY A 367 3.93 -5.95 20.99
CA GLY A 367 4.69 -6.87 20.14
C GLY A 367 4.23 -6.79 18.69
N MET A 368 5.07 -7.29 17.78
CA MET A 368 4.78 -7.38 16.36
C MET A 368 5.61 -8.50 15.71
N ALA A 369 5.08 -9.07 14.63
CA ALA A 369 5.80 -10.00 13.76
C ALA A 369 5.24 -9.91 12.33
N CYS A 370 6.07 -10.27 11.34
CA CYS A 370 5.66 -10.22 9.95
C CYS A 370 6.44 -11.19 9.06
N ARG A 371 5.84 -11.50 7.91
CA ARG A 371 6.43 -12.14 6.75
C ARG A 371 6.10 -11.32 5.52
N PHE A 372 7.10 -10.85 4.79
CA PHE A 372 6.92 -10.10 3.55
C PHE A 372 7.89 -10.61 2.47
N PRO A 373 7.58 -10.35 1.18
CA PRO A 373 8.47 -10.69 0.08
C PRO A 373 9.87 -10.09 0.22
N GLY A 374 10.85 -10.70 -0.47
CA GLY A 374 12.25 -10.28 -0.40
C GLY A 374 13.03 -10.88 0.78
N GLY A 375 12.64 -12.07 1.24
CA GLY A 375 13.27 -12.76 2.36
C GLY A 375 12.98 -12.16 3.74
N VAL A 376 11.97 -11.30 3.85
CA VAL A 376 11.64 -10.59 5.10
C VAL A 376 10.83 -11.50 6.01
N ASN A 377 11.44 -11.98 7.09
CA ASN A 377 10.83 -12.87 8.07
C ASN A 377 10.69 -12.24 9.46
N SER A 378 11.04 -10.97 9.65
CA SER A 378 10.87 -10.26 10.92
C SER A 378 10.70 -8.76 10.72
N PRO A 379 10.17 -8.02 11.72
CA PRO A 379 10.15 -6.56 11.70
C PRO A 379 11.55 -5.93 11.52
N GLU A 380 12.58 -6.54 12.11
CA GLU A 380 13.96 -6.11 12.00
C GLU A 380 14.48 -6.26 10.56
N GLU A 381 14.25 -7.42 9.93
CA GLU A 381 14.60 -7.65 8.53
C GLU A 381 13.80 -6.75 7.58
N LEU A 382 12.52 -6.45 7.89
CA LEU A 382 11.74 -5.47 7.14
C LEU A 382 12.41 -4.10 7.19
N TRP A 383 12.88 -3.69 8.37
CA TRP A 383 13.57 -2.41 8.54
C TRP A 383 14.86 -2.34 7.72
N GLU A 384 15.69 -3.39 7.76
CA GLU A 384 16.90 -3.49 6.96
C GLU A 384 16.59 -3.46 5.45
N PHE A 385 15.57 -4.19 5.02
CA PHE A 385 15.13 -4.23 3.63
C PHE A 385 14.68 -2.85 3.12
N ILE A 386 13.81 -2.15 3.85
CA ILE A 386 13.30 -0.84 3.40
C ILE A 386 14.37 0.26 3.47
N THR A 387 15.27 0.22 4.46
CA THR A 387 16.30 1.26 4.61
C THR A 387 17.48 1.09 3.66
N SER A 388 17.73 -0.13 3.19
CA SER A 388 18.67 -0.42 2.09
C SER A 388 18.09 -0.11 0.70
N GLY A 389 16.80 0.23 0.61
CA GLY A 389 16.11 0.54 -0.65
C GLY A 389 15.69 -0.71 -1.43
N GLY A 390 15.40 -1.81 -0.74
CA GLY A 390 14.95 -3.06 -1.34
C GLY A 390 13.64 -2.94 -2.12
N ASP A 391 13.57 -3.64 -3.26
CA ASP A 391 12.43 -3.79 -4.15
C ASP A 391 12.17 -5.30 -4.31
N ALA A 392 11.02 -5.77 -3.83
CA ALA A 392 10.70 -7.20 -3.71
C ALA A 392 9.96 -7.76 -4.93
N VAL A 393 9.86 -7.00 -6.02
CA VAL A 393 9.22 -7.50 -7.25
C VAL A 393 10.08 -8.59 -7.88
N SER A 394 9.46 -9.74 -8.14
CA SER A 394 10.04 -10.93 -8.76
C SER A 394 9.14 -11.47 -9.87
N GLU A 395 9.61 -12.48 -10.60
CA GLU A 395 8.75 -13.29 -11.46
C GLU A 395 7.72 -14.08 -10.64
N LEU A 396 6.67 -14.56 -11.32
CA LEU A 396 5.65 -15.43 -10.73
C LEU A 396 6.26 -16.75 -10.19
N PRO A 397 5.74 -17.31 -9.08
CA PRO A 397 6.30 -18.51 -8.46
C PRO A 397 6.12 -19.76 -9.32
N THR A 398 7.17 -20.58 -9.41
CA THR A 398 7.20 -21.83 -10.21
C THR A 398 6.92 -23.09 -9.40
N ASP A 399 6.77 -22.95 -8.08
CA ASP A 399 6.64 -24.04 -7.11
C ASP A 399 5.19 -24.24 -6.60
N ARG A 400 4.22 -23.53 -7.20
CA ARG A 400 2.79 -23.56 -6.77
C ARG A 400 1.88 -24.34 -7.71
N GLY A 401 2.44 -24.95 -8.76
CA GLY A 401 1.66 -25.68 -9.76
C GLY A 401 0.83 -24.78 -10.67
N TRP A 402 1.17 -23.49 -10.78
CA TRP A 402 0.50 -22.55 -11.69
C TRP A 402 0.89 -22.84 -13.14
N ASP A 403 -0.09 -22.81 -14.04
CA ASP A 403 0.12 -22.92 -15.49
C ASP A 403 0.58 -21.55 -16.05
N LEU A 404 1.86 -21.23 -15.85
CA LEU A 404 2.44 -19.93 -16.18
C LEU A 404 2.42 -19.64 -17.69
N ASP A 405 2.44 -20.68 -18.53
CA ASP A 405 2.34 -20.53 -19.99
C ASP A 405 0.98 -19.93 -20.37
N ARG A 406 -0.12 -20.44 -19.78
CA ARG A 406 -1.47 -19.88 -19.98
C ARG A 406 -1.68 -18.49 -19.39
N LEU A 407 -0.93 -18.11 -18.35
CA LEU A 407 -0.95 -16.75 -17.78
C LEU A 407 -0.15 -15.75 -18.59
N GLY A 408 0.90 -16.21 -19.26
CA GLY A 408 1.77 -15.41 -20.09
C GLY A 408 1.26 -15.18 -21.52
N ASP A 409 0.19 -15.87 -21.91
CA ASP A 409 -0.45 -15.72 -23.22
C ASP A 409 -1.00 -14.31 -23.40
N THR A 410 -0.73 -13.75 -24.58
CA THR A 410 -1.34 -12.49 -25.02
C THR A 410 -2.83 -12.76 -25.25
N ALA A 411 -3.70 -12.05 -24.54
CA ALA A 411 -5.14 -12.16 -24.76
C ALA A 411 -5.49 -11.77 -26.21
N ALA A 412 -6.69 -12.15 -26.67
CA ALA A 412 -7.16 -11.89 -28.04
C ALA A 412 -7.21 -10.38 -28.40
N ASP A 413 -7.12 -9.49 -27.41
CA ASP A 413 -7.04 -8.04 -27.52
C ASP A 413 -5.60 -7.48 -27.55
N GLY A 414 -4.58 -8.34 -27.54
CA GLY A 414 -3.17 -7.93 -27.62
C GLY A 414 -2.49 -7.64 -26.27
N THR A 415 -3.19 -7.78 -25.13
CA THR A 415 -2.60 -7.57 -23.80
C THR A 415 -1.77 -8.77 -23.34
N THR A 416 -0.47 -8.58 -23.07
CA THR A 416 0.35 -9.60 -22.41
C THR A 416 0.00 -9.65 -20.92
N GLY A 417 -0.28 -10.86 -20.41
CA GLY A 417 -0.55 -11.07 -19.00
C GLY A 417 0.62 -10.66 -18.08
N PRO A 418 0.35 -10.30 -16.82
CA PRO A 418 1.34 -9.84 -15.86
C PRO A 418 2.31 -10.97 -15.54
N ARG A 419 3.62 -10.65 -15.57
CA ARG A 419 4.70 -11.61 -15.32
C ARG A 419 5.40 -11.41 -13.97
N HIS A 420 5.00 -10.38 -13.22
CA HIS A 420 5.69 -9.95 -12.01
C HIS A 420 4.72 -9.71 -10.85
N GLY A 421 5.22 -9.93 -9.64
CA GLY A 421 4.55 -9.65 -8.37
C GLY A 421 5.55 -9.81 -7.22
N SER A 422 5.08 -9.81 -5.98
CA SER A 422 5.95 -9.99 -4.81
C SER A 422 5.41 -11.12 -3.92
N PHE A 423 6.17 -12.21 -3.80
CA PHE A 423 5.70 -13.45 -3.19
C PHE A 423 6.51 -13.82 -1.94
N LEU A 424 5.89 -14.56 -1.02
CA LEU A 424 6.61 -15.19 0.08
C LEU A 424 7.44 -16.36 -0.45
N ASP A 425 8.71 -16.43 -0.05
CA ASP A 425 9.66 -17.46 -0.50
C ASP A 425 9.22 -18.88 -0.07
N ALA A 426 8.69 -19.02 1.14
CA ALA A 426 8.35 -20.30 1.77
C ALA A 426 6.87 -20.37 2.17
N ALA A 427 5.97 -19.92 1.29
CA ALA A 427 4.54 -19.83 1.58
C ALA A 427 3.91 -21.17 2.05
N GLY A 428 4.42 -22.30 1.52
CA GLY A 428 3.94 -23.66 1.83
C GLY A 428 4.58 -24.31 3.06
N ASP A 429 5.67 -23.77 3.60
CA ASP A 429 6.38 -24.36 4.74
C ASP A 429 5.59 -24.17 6.03
N PHE A 430 5.61 -25.17 6.91
CA PHE A 430 4.90 -25.16 8.19
C PHE A 430 5.39 -26.26 9.13
N ASP A 431 5.48 -25.99 10.43
CA ASP A 431 5.71 -27.03 11.46
C ASP A 431 4.37 -27.47 12.11
N PRO A 432 3.68 -28.49 11.56
CA PRO A 432 2.39 -28.92 12.11
C PRO A 432 2.50 -29.57 13.49
N ALA A 433 3.61 -30.27 13.77
CA ALA A 433 3.81 -30.95 15.05
C ALA A 433 3.97 -29.94 16.20
N PHE A 434 4.52 -28.75 15.91
CA PHE A 434 4.58 -27.66 16.87
C PHE A 434 3.21 -27.18 17.32
N PHE A 435 2.23 -27.13 16.43
CA PHE A 435 0.87 -26.70 16.74
C PHE A 435 -0.08 -27.86 17.12
N GLY A 436 0.42 -29.09 17.18
CA GLY A 436 -0.40 -30.27 17.48
C GLY A 436 -1.36 -30.65 16.33
N ILE A 437 -1.00 -30.27 15.11
CA ILE A 437 -1.77 -30.50 13.88
C ILE A 437 -1.21 -31.74 13.18
N SER A 438 -2.08 -32.59 12.65
CA SER A 438 -1.63 -33.77 11.92
C SER A 438 -1.13 -33.39 10.51
N PRO A 439 -0.16 -34.11 9.92
CA PRO A 439 0.29 -33.83 8.55
C PRO A 439 -0.83 -33.82 7.51
N ARG A 440 -1.87 -34.67 7.69
CA ARG A 440 -3.04 -34.73 6.79
C ARG A 440 -3.89 -33.47 6.87
N GLU A 441 -4.09 -32.94 8.07
CA GLU A 441 -4.80 -31.69 8.27
C GLU A 441 -4.00 -30.50 7.71
N ALA A 442 -2.69 -30.47 7.95
CA ALA A 442 -1.80 -29.42 7.46
C ALA A 442 -1.81 -29.29 5.93
N LEU A 443 -1.89 -30.42 5.20
CA LEU A 443 -2.02 -30.44 3.73
C LEU A 443 -3.35 -29.86 3.23
N ALA A 444 -4.41 -29.90 4.04
CA ALA A 444 -5.71 -29.32 3.68
C ALA A 444 -5.84 -27.86 4.14
N MET A 445 -4.91 -27.36 4.96
CA MET A 445 -4.93 -25.99 5.48
C MET A 445 -4.42 -24.99 4.46
N ASP A 446 -5.21 -23.94 4.21
CA ASP A 446 -4.78 -22.74 3.50
C ASP A 446 -3.45 -22.23 4.10
N PRO A 447 -2.41 -21.99 3.29
CA PRO A 447 -1.17 -21.34 3.71
C PRO A 447 -1.40 -20.13 4.62
N GLN A 448 -2.46 -19.35 4.40
CA GLN A 448 -2.80 -18.21 5.23
C GLN A 448 -3.00 -18.60 6.70
N GLN A 449 -3.67 -19.73 6.98
CA GLN A 449 -3.88 -20.21 8.36
C GLN A 449 -2.56 -20.66 9.00
N ARG A 450 -1.66 -21.25 8.21
CA ARG A 450 -0.34 -21.71 8.66
C ARG A 450 0.57 -20.54 9.03
N GLN A 451 0.69 -19.57 8.12
CA GLN A 451 1.50 -18.36 8.31
C GLN A 451 1.01 -17.53 9.50
N VAL A 452 -0.31 -17.42 9.69
CA VAL A 452 -0.90 -16.72 10.85
C VAL A 452 -0.58 -17.41 12.17
N LEU A 453 -0.59 -18.75 12.23
CA LEU A 453 -0.26 -19.48 13.47
C LEU A 453 1.18 -19.22 13.91
N GLU A 454 2.13 -19.34 12.98
CA GLU A 454 3.55 -19.07 13.24
C GLU A 454 3.78 -17.61 13.62
N THR A 455 3.24 -16.68 12.83
CA THR A 455 3.45 -15.25 13.09
C THR A 455 2.75 -14.81 14.39
N THR A 456 1.61 -15.41 14.77
CA THR A 456 0.97 -15.09 16.06
C THR A 456 1.84 -15.55 17.22
N TRP A 457 2.41 -16.75 17.12
CA TRP A 457 3.33 -17.27 18.13
C TRP A 457 4.53 -16.31 18.31
N GLU A 458 5.12 -15.87 17.21
CA GLU A 458 6.26 -14.96 17.21
C GLU A 458 5.91 -13.57 17.72
N ALA A 459 4.76 -13.01 17.33
CA ALA A 459 4.31 -11.70 17.82
C ALA A 459 4.15 -11.71 19.35
N MET A 460 3.67 -12.81 19.92
CA MET A 460 3.59 -13.01 21.37
C MET A 460 4.98 -13.16 22.02
N GLU A 461 5.88 -13.99 21.47
CA GLU A 461 7.25 -14.08 21.99
C GLU A 461 8.01 -12.74 21.91
N ASN A 462 7.77 -11.96 20.85
CA ASN A 462 8.35 -10.63 20.66
C ASN A 462 7.76 -9.60 21.64
N SER A 463 6.57 -9.84 22.19
CA SER A 463 6.01 -9.06 23.32
C SER A 463 6.53 -9.49 24.69
N GLY A 464 7.30 -10.58 24.77
CA GLY A 464 7.77 -11.17 26.04
C GLY A 464 6.69 -11.95 26.78
N ILE A 465 5.61 -12.35 26.09
CA ILE A 465 4.49 -13.11 26.65
C ILE A 465 4.68 -14.58 26.29
N ASP A 466 4.58 -15.48 27.27
CA ASP A 466 4.46 -16.92 27.03
C ASP A 466 3.06 -17.23 26.44
N PRO A 467 2.94 -17.66 25.17
CA PRO A 467 1.64 -17.95 24.56
C PRO A 467 0.82 -19.00 25.32
N ARG A 468 1.47 -19.94 26.04
CA ARG A 468 0.75 -20.95 26.83
C ARG A 468 0.14 -20.41 28.11
N ALA A 469 0.67 -19.30 28.65
CA ALA A 469 0.14 -18.64 29.84
C ALA A 469 -1.19 -17.92 29.55
N LEU A 470 -1.52 -17.69 28.28
CA LEU A 470 -2.77 -17.06 27.84
C LEU A 470 -3.96 -18.03 27.74
N ARG A 471 -3.76 -19.33 28.00
CA ARG A 471 -4.85 -20.31 27.96
C ARG A 471 -5.96 -19.95 28.96
N GLY A 472 -7.20 -19.91 28.49
CA GLY A 472 -8.38 -19.51 29.26
C GLY A 472 -8.50 -17.99 29.49
N SER A 473 -7.63 -17.17 28.88
CA SER A 473 -7.74 -15.72 28.97
C SER A 473 -8.72 -15.16 27.94
N ALA A 474 -9.27 -13.98 28.23
CA ALA A 474 -10.07 -13.19 27.29
C ALA A 474 -9.19 -12.47 26.24
N THR A 475 -8.23 -13.18 25.64
CA THR A 475 -7.41 -12.64 24.54
C THR A 475 -8.19 -12.74 23.23
N GLY A 476 -8.38 -11.61 22.54
CA GLY A 476 -9.06 -11.56 21.24
C GLY A 476 -8.12 -11.75 20.04
N VAL A 477 -8.68 -12.17 18.90
CA VAL A 477 -7.99 -12.39 17.62
C VAL A 477 -8.77 -11.72 16.50
N PHE A 478 -8.19 -10.71 15.86
CA PHE A 478 -8.84 -9.89 14.83
C PHE A 478 -7.98 -9.87 13.56
N LEU A 479 -8.39 -10.58 12.52
CA LEU A 479 -7.57 -10.78 11.33
C LEU A 479 -8.27 -10.30 10.07
N GLY A 480 -7.56 -9.52 9.25
CA GLY A 480 -7.92 -9.27 7.87
C GLY A 480 -7.51 -10.45 6.98
N ALA A 481 -8.46 -11.14 6.36
CA ALA A 481 -8.16 -12.24 5.42
C ALA A 481 -9.33 -12.45 4.46
N ALA A 482 -9.02 -12.91 3.24
CA ALA A 482 -10.00 -13.26 2.23
C ALA A 482 -9.73 -14.69 1.72
N TYR A 483 -10.72 -15.28 1.06
CA TYR A 483 -10.53 -16.57 0.40
C TYR A 483 -9.63 -16.41 -0.84
N GLN A 484 -8.60 -17.24 -0.96
CA GLN A 484 -7.57 -17.14 -2.01
C GLN A 484 -7.56 -18.37 -2.96
N GLY A 485 -8.61 -19.19 -2.95
CA GLY A 485 -8.75 -20.33 -3.87
C GLY A 485 -8.07 -21.64 -3.43
N TYR A 486 -7.40 -21.67 -2.27
CA TYR A 486 -6.71 -22.89 -1.81
C TYR A 486 -7.68 -24.08 -1.66
N GLY A 487 -7.26 -25.24 -2.15
CA GLY A 487 -8.05 -26.48 -2.12
C GLY A 487 -9.13 -26.60 -3.20
N HIS A 488 -9.33 -25.57 -4.04
CA HIS A 488 -10.26 -25.65 -5.17
C HIS A 488 -9.63 -26.44 -6.33
N GLY A 489 -10.32 -27.50 -6.81
CA GLY A 489 -9.86 -28.29 -7.96
C GLY A 489 -8.67 -29.22 -7.71
N VAL A 490 -8.23 -29.38 -6.45
CA VAL A 490 -7.09 -30.25 -6.08
C VAL A 490 -7.59 -31.62 -5.63
N GLU A 491 -7.06 -32.70 -6.23
CA GLU A 491 -7.23 -34.06 -5.71
C GLU A 491 -6.34 -34.24 -4.46
N LEU A 492 -6.91 -34.05 -3.28
CA LEU A 492 -6.27 -34.46 -2.02
C LEU A 492 -6.49 -35.96 -1.77
N PRO A 493 -5.60 -36.63 -1.02
CA PRO A 493 -5.84 -38.00 -0.58
C PRO A 493 -7.17 -38.08 0.19
N GLU A 494 -7.99 -39.13 -0.01
CA GLU A 494 -9.28 -39.35 0.67
C GLU A 494 -9.19 -39.11 2.20
N SER A 495 -8.04 -39.46 2.79
CA SER A 495 -7.75 -39.30 4.21
C SER A 495 -7.71 -37.85 4.73
N SER A 496 -7.77 -36.85 3.83
CA SER A 496 -7.69 -35.40 4.12
C SER A 496 -8.98 -34.64 3.75
N GLU A 497 -9.95 -35.26 3.08
CA GLU A 497 -11.19 -34.61 2.60
C GLU A 497 -12.00 -33.97 3.73
N GLY A 498 -12.04 -34.60 4.91
CA GLY A 498 -12.75 -34.08 6.08
C GLY A 498 -12.18 -32.78 6.66
N TYR A 499 -10.98 -32.34 6.24
CA TYR A 499 -10.35 -31.12 6.70
C TYR A 499 -10.49 -29.95 5.71
N LEU A 500 -10.96 -30.16 4.48
CA LEU A 500 -11.05 -29.10 3.48
C LEU A 500 -11.94 -27.93 3.90
N LEU A 501 -13.08 -28.22 4.53
CA LEU A 501 -13.99 -27.18 5.02
C LEU A 501 -13.32 -26.26 6.04
N THR A 502 -12.61 -26.84 7.02
CA THR A 502 -11.95 -26.06 8.07
C THR A 502 -10.61 -25.50 7.61
N GLY A 503 -9.96 -26.14 6.64
CA GLY A 503 -8.68 -25.72 6.07
C GLY A 503 -8.81 -24.56 5.09
N GLY A 504 -9.91 -24.46 4.33
CA GLY A 504 -10.13 -23.39 3.34
C GLY A 504 -11.00 -22.22 3.81
N SER A 505 -11.66 -22.32 4.97
CA SER A 505 -12.57 -21.27 5.46
C SER A 505 -11.81 -20.08 6.06
N PRO A 506 -12.04 -18.83 5.59
CA PRO A 506 -11.43 -17.64 6.18
C PRO A 506 -11.80 -17.42 7.65
N ALA A 507 -13.01 -17.82 8.07
CA ALA A 507 -13.44 -17.71 9.47
C ALA A 507 -12.56 -18.57 10.40
N VAL A 508 -12.01 -19.68 9.90
CA VAL A 508 -11.13 -20.55 10.68
C VAL A 508 -9.73 -19.97 10.84
N THR A 509 -9.32 -18.97 10.05
CA THR A 509 -8.02 -18.30 10.22
C THR A 509 -7.86 -17.69 11.61
N SER A 510 -8.84 -16.92 12.09
CA SER A 510 -8.83 -16.37 13.47
C SER A 510 -9.24 -17.43 14.50
N GLY A 511 -10.25 -18.25 14.20
CA GLY A 511 -10.74 -19.30 15.09
C GLY A 511 -9.68 -20.36 15.44
N ARG A 512 -8.80 -20.72 14.49
CA ARG A 512 -7.74 -21.71 14.71
C ARG A 512 -6.64 -21.18 15.63
N VAL A 513 -6.30 -19.90 15.54
CA VAL A 513 -5.39 -19.25 16.50
C VAL A 513 -5.96 -19.34 17.92
N ALA A 514 -7.22 -18.94 18.08
CA ALA A 514 -7.90 -19.02 19.38
C ALA A 514 -7.95 -20.46 19.90
N TYR A 515 -8.29 -21.43 19.04
CA TYR A 515 -8.34 -22.84 19.40
C TYR A 515 -6.98 -23.41 19.83
N VAL A 516 -5.93 -23.19 19.04
CA VAL A 516 -4.58 -23.75 19.29
C VAL A 516 -3.96 -23.15 20.56
N LEU A 517 -4.14 -21.85 20.78
CA LEU A 517 -3.61 -21.15 21.95
C LEU A 517 -4.55 -21.21 23.16
N GLY A 518 -5.79 -21.69 23.00
CA GLY A 518 -6.80 -21.78 24.06
C GLY A 518 -7.30 -20.42 24.54
N LEU A 519 -7.51 -19.48 23.61
CA LEU A 519 -7.99 -18.12 23.90
C LEU A 519 -9.52 -18.07 23.88
N GLU A 520 -10.10 -17.27 24.76
CA GLU A 520 -11.57 -17.19 24.96
C GLU A 520 -12.15 -15.80 24.64
N GLY A 521 -11.34 -14.87 24.13
CA GLY A 521 -11.81 -13.58 23.62
C GLY A 521 -12.45 -13.68 22.21
N PRO A 522 -12.96 -12.57 21.66
CA PRO A 522 -13.54 -12.55 20.32
C PRO A 522 -12.53 -13.01 19.25
N ALA A 523 -12.95 -13.91 18.36
CA ALA A 523 -12.15 -14.36 17.20
C ALA A 523 -12.87 -14.00 15.90
N LEU A 524 -12.39 -12.95 15.22
CA LEU A 524 -13.02 -12.38 14.03
C LEU A 524 -12.07 -12.38 12.84
N THR A 525 -12.58 -12.87 11.71
CA THR A 525 -11.97 -12.64 10.40
C THR A 525 -12.79 -11.60 9.65
N VAL A 526 -12.13 -10.55 9.15
CA VAL A 526 -12.74 -9.41 8.47
C VAL A 526 -12.26 -9.36 7.02
N ASP A 527 -13.19 -9.16 6.09
CA ASP A 527 -12.89 -8.88 4.69
C ASP A 527 -13.51 -7.55 4.29
N THR A 528 -12.67 -6.52 4.25
CA THR A 528 -12.96 -5.23 3.63
C THR A 528 -11.95 -4.97 2.51
N ALA A 529 -11.52 -6.02 1.82
CA ALA A 529 -10.46 -6.00 0.82
C ALA A 529 -9.16 -5.38 1.36
N CYS A 530 -8.63 -4.35 0.70
CA CYS A 530 -7.32 -3.76 0.99
C CYS A 530 -7.23 -3.04 2.35
N SER A 531 -8.38 -2.74 3.00
CA SER A 531 -8.43 -2.10 4.32
C SER A 531 -8.60 -3.09 5.49
N SER A 532 -8.72 -4.39 5.21
CA SER A 532 -9.10 -5.43 6.18
C SER A 532 -8.28 -5.41 7.46
N SER A 533 -6.95 -5.35 7.38
CA SER A 533 -6.11 -5.33 8.58
C SER A 533 -6.26 -4.07 9.43
N LEU A 534 -6.45 -2.89 8.85
CA LEU A 534 -6.70 -1.68 9.66
C LEU A 534 -8.10 -1.71 10.30
N VAL A 535 -9.10 -2.26 9.63
CA VAL A 535 -10.43 -2.47 10.22
C VAL A 535 -10.33 -3.48 11.37
N ALA A 536 -9.56 -4.56 11.21
CA ALA A 536 -9.30 -5.52 12.28
C ALA A 536 -8.60 -4.86 13.49
N LEU A 537 -7.58 -4.02 13.26
CA LEU A 537 -6.95 -3.22 14.32
C LEU A 537 -7.93 -2.26 15.00
N HIS A 538 -8.83 -1.62 14.24
CA HIS A 538 -9.87 -0.74 14.79
C HIS A 538 -10.81 -1.50 15.74
N LEU A 539 -11.27 -2.69 15.33
CA LEU A 539 -12.13 -3.54 16.15
C LEU A 539 -11.41 -4.09 17.39
N ALA A 540 -10.14 -4.49 17.25
CA ALA A 540 -9.33 -4.93 18.39
C ALA A 540 -9.15 -3.82 19.43
N ALA A 541 -8.84 -2.60 18.99
CA ALA A 541 -8.70 -1.45 19.88
C ALA A 541 -10.02 -1.10 20.60
N ARG A 542 -11.17 -1.27 19.92
CA ARG A 542 -12.51 -1.13 20.54
C ARG A 542 -12.74 -2.19 21.60
N SER A 543 -12.53 -3.48 21.26
CA SER A 543 -12.71 -4.60 22.18
C SER A 543 -11.86 -4.47 23.46
N LEU A 544 -10.63 -3.96 23.34
CA LEU A 544 -9.77 -3.63 24.49
C LEU A 544 -10.33 -2.47 25.33
N ARG A 545 -10.81 -1.39 24.71
CA ARG A 545 -11.39 -0.23 25.43
C ARG A 545 -12.68 -0.59 26.16
N ASP A 546 -13.50 -1.43 25.53
CA ASP A 546 -14.78 -1.89 26.09
C ASP A 546 -14.58 -3.01 27.13
N GLY A 547 -13.37 -3.57 27.22
CA GLY A 547 -13.00 -4.61 28.18
C GLY A 547 -13.49 -6.01 27.82
N GLU A 548 -13.94 -6.21 26.58
CA GLU A 548 -14.26 -7.53 26.02
C GLU A 548 -13.00 -8.37 25.81
N SER A 549 -11.88 -7.71 25.50
CA SER A 549 -10.55 -8.31 25.42
C SER A 549 -9.63 -7.78 26.51
N SER A 550 -8.80 -8.64 27.10
CA SER A 550 -7.68 -8.25 27.99
C SER A 550 -6.39 -8.00 27.23
N LEU A 551 -6.21 -8.71 26.11
CA LEU A 551 -5.10 -8.61 25.16
C LEU A 551 -5.70 -8.89 23.77
N ALA A 552 -5.15 -8.34 22.70
CA ALA A 552 -5.65 -8.63 21.35
C ALA A 552 -4.53 -8.83 20.34
N VAL A 553 -4.63 -9.85 19.50
CA VAL A 553 -3.82 -9.99 18.29
C VAL A 553 -4.60 -9.38 17.14
N ALA A 554 -3.98 -8.45 16.41
CA ALA A 554 -4.62 -7.81 15.28
C ALA A 554 -3.69 -7.70 14.07
N GLY A 555 -4.23 -7.86 12.87
CA GLY A 555 -3.43 -7.69 11.65
C GLY A 555 -4.11 -8.28 10.42
N GLY A 556 -3.34 -8.86 9.51
CA GLY A 556 -3.89 -9.49 8.32
C GLY A 556 -2.90 -10.37 7.56
N VAL A 557 -3.45 -11.16 6.66
CA VAL A 557 -2.75 -12.17 5.86
C VAL A 557 -3.26 -12.16 4.43
N SER A 558 -2.37 -12.35 3.47
CA SER A 558 -2.71 -12.65 2.09
C SER A 558 -1.62 -13.53 1.47
N VAL A 559 -2.02 -14.73 1.05
CA VAL A 559 -1.18 -15.68 0.32
C VAL A 559 -2.00 -16.17 -0.86
N MET A 560 -1.54 -15.89 -2.08
CA MET A 560 -2.20 -16.24 -3.33
C MET A 560 -1.98 -17.73 -3.60
N ALA A 561 -3.02 -18.54 -3.46
CA ALA A 561 -2.94 -19.96 -3.78
C ALA A 561 -3.03 -20.21 -5.29
N GLY A 562 -3.78 -19.37 -6.00
CA GLY A 562 -3.92 -19.41 -7.46
C GLY A 562 -3.66 -18.04 -8.11
N PRO A 563 -3.48 -18.04 -9.44
CA PRO A 563 -3.12 -16.85 -10.20
C PRO A 563 -4.33 -16.03 -10.71
N GLU A 564 -5.56 -16.41 -10.38
CA GLU A 564 -6.79 -15.88 -10.98
C GLU A 564 -6.94 -14.35 -10.77
N VAL A 565 -6.43 -13.85 -9.65
CA VAL A 565 -6.47 -12.43 -9.32
C VAL A 565 -5.69 -11.58 -10.34
N PHE A 566 -4.60 -12.11 -10.91
CA PHE A 566 -3.84 -11.43 -11.94
C PHE A 566 -4.66 -11.30 -13.22
N THR A 567 -5.33 -12.36 -13.65
CA THR A 567 -6.18 -12.35 -14.84
C THR A 567 -7.33 -11.36 -14.73
N GLU A 568 -8.02 -11.33 -13.59
CA GLU A 568 -9.19 -10.46 -13.39
C GLU A 568 -8.85 -8.97 -13.35
N PHE A 569 -7.71 -8.60 -12.74
CA PHE A 569 -7.28 -7.20 -12.70
C PHE A 569 -6.53 -6.74 -13.96
N SER A 570 -5.97 -7.67 -14.73
CA SER A 570 -5.41 -7.37 -16.06
C SER A 570 -6.48 -6.91 -17.03
N LYS A 571 -7.64 -7.59 -17.05
CA LYS A 571 -8.81 -7.19 -17.86
C LYS A 571 -9.32 -5.78 -17.54
N GLN A 572 -9.04 -5.29 -16.33
CA GLN A 572 -9.45 -3.97 -15.86
C GLN A 572 -8.37 -2.90 -16.10
N GLY A 573 -7.20 -3.26 -16.63
CA GLY A 573 -6.07 -2.35 -16.82
C GLY A 573 -5.54 -1.76 -15.50
N ALA A 574 -5.72 -2.47 -14.38
CA ALA A 574 -5.42 -1.95 -13.04
C ALA A 574 -4.00 -2.29 -12.54
N LEU A 575 -3.31 -3.22 -13.22
CA LEU A 575 -1.99 -3.70 -12.84
C LEU A 575 -0.88 -2.93 -13.54
N ALA A 576 0.18 -2.59 -12.78
CA ALA A 576 1.39 -2.03 -13.35
C ALA A 576 2.10 -3.08 -14.22
N ALA A 577 2.58 -2.69 -15.41
CA ALA A 577 3.18 -3.63 -16.36
C ALA A 577 4.46 -4.29 -15.82
N ASP A 578 5.19 -3.58 -14.97
CA ASP A 578 6.42 -4.04 -14.31
C ASP A 578 6.17 -4.63 -12.91
N GLY A 579 4.91 -4.74 -12.47
CA GLY A 579 4.53 -5.25 -11.16
C GLY A 579 4.88 -4.33 -9.98
N ARG A 580 5.30 -3.07 -10.21
CA ARG A 580 5.70 -2.14 -9.14
C ARG A 580 4.58 -1.18 -8.76
N CYS A 581 4.42 -0.91 -7.46
CA CYS A 581 3.55 0.17 -7.00
C CYS A 581 4.34 1.50 -6.99
N LYS A 582 4.21 2.30 -8.06
CA LYS A 582 4.93 3.59 -8.23
C LYS A 582 4.19 4.75 -7.55
N ALA A 583 3.98 4.62 -6.24
CA ALA A 583 3.10 5.48 -5.46
C ALA A 583 3.44 6.98 -5.56
N TYR A 584 2.44 7.80 -5.90
CA TYR A 584 2.49 9.26 -6.05
C TYR A 584 3.47 9.76 -7.13
N SER A 585 3.95 8.88 -7.99
CA SER A 585 4.86 9.19 -9.09
C SER A 585 4.12 9.66 -10.33
N GLU A 586 4.78 10.42 -11.19
CA GLU A 586 4.30 10.67 -12.56
C GLU A 586 4.23 9.38 -13.38
N GLN A 587 5.03 8.36 -13.01
CA GLN A 587 5.09 7.07 -13.71
C GLN A 587 4.09 6.04 -13.18
N ALA A 588 3.18 6.45 -12.28
CA ALA A 588 2.12 5.60 -11.75
C ALA A 588 1.23 5.05 -12.88
N ASP A 589 1.20 3.73 -13.03
CA ASP A 589 0.49 3.02 -14.10
C ASP A 589 -0.41 1.87 -13.59
N GLY A 590 -0.51 1.70 -12.27
CA GLY A 590 -1.24 0.61 -11.65
C GLY A 590 -0.55 0.11 -10.37
N PHE A 591 -1.08 -0.96 -9.80
CA PHE A 591 -0.48 -1.61 -8.63
C PHE A 591 0.11 -2.98 -8.99
N GLY A 592 1.07 -3.42 -8.19
CA GLY A 592 1.58 -4.80 -8.21
C GLY A 592 1.04 -5.60 -7.04
N PHE A 593 0.56 -6.82 -7.29
CA PHE A 593 0.12 -7.69 -6.20
C PHE A 593 1.31 -8.18 -5.38
N ALA A 594 1.07 -8.26 -4.07
CA ALA A 594 1.99 -8.90 -3.16
C ALA A 594 1.29 -9.78 -2.14
N GLU A 595 2.06 -10.71 -1.60
CA GLU A 595 1.71 -11.50 -0.45
C GLU A 595 2.24 -10.86 0.83
N GLY A 596 1.71 -11.30 1.96
CA GLY A 596 2.27 -10.89 3.24
C GLY A 596 1.43 -11.29 4.43
N VAL A 597 2.09 -11.29 5.57
CA VAL A 597 1.50 -11.44 6.90
C VAL A 597 2.09 -10.36 7.80
N GLY A 598 1.24 -9.65 8.51
CA GLY A 598 1.66 -8.74 9.58
C GLY A 598 0.70 -8.84 10.74
N LEU A 599 1.23 -8.95 11.96
CA LEU A 599 0.45 -9.02 13.19
C LEU A 599 1.07 -8.10 14.25
N VAL A 600 0.21 -7.46 15.03
CA VAL A 600 0.56 -6.69 16.22
C VAL A 600 -0.19 -7.24 17.44
N VAL A 601 0.47 -7.19 18.59
CA VAL A 601 -0.12 -7.50 19.90
C VAL A 601 -0.49 -6.19 20.58
N LEU A 602 -1.76 -6.05 20.92
CA LEU A 602 -2.36 -4.86 21.49
C LEU A 602 -2.79 -5.11 22.94
N GLU A 603 -2.57 -4.11 23.77
CA GLU A 603 -3.00 -4.10 25.17
C GLU A 603 -3.43 -2.69 25.57
N ARG A 604 -4.12 -2.54 26.70
CA ARG A 604 -4.28 -1.23 27.34
C ARG A 604 -2.97 -0.80 27.99
N LEU A 605 -2.65 0.50 28.00
CA LEU A 605 -1.42 1.02 28.58
C LEU A 605 -1.32 0.71 30.08
N SER A 606 -2.43 0.79 30.81
CA SER A 606 -2.48 0.39 32.23
C SER A 606 -2.04 -1.07 32.44
N ASP A 607 -2.45 -1.93 31.53
CA ASP A 607 -2.25 -3.37 31.60
C ASP A 607 -0.83 -3.74 31.18
N ALA A 608 -0.32 -3.13 30.11
CA ALA A 608 1.07 -3.24 29.71
C ALA A 608 2.01 -2.83 30.85
N ARG A 609 1.71 -1.72 31.56
CA ARG A 609 2.49 -1.29 32.73
C ARG A 609 2.38 -2.26 33.90
N ARG A 610 1.17 -2.73 34.22
CA ARG A 610 0.92 -3.71 35.29
C ARG A 610 1.70 -5.01 35.04
N ASN A 611 1.74 -5.45 33.78
CA ASN A 611 2.35 -6.70 33.37
C ASN A 611 3.84 -6.56 33.03
N GLY A 612 4.39 -5.33 33.05
CA GLY A 612 5.79 -5.07 32.69
C GLY A 612 6.10 -5.25 31.21
N HIS A 613 5.09 -5.20 30.33
CA HIS A 613 5.26 -5.34 28.90
C HIS A 613 5.84 -4.05 28.28
N ARG A 614 6.79 -4.23 27.36
CA ARG A 614 7.39 -3.10 26.64
C ARG A 614 6.36 -2.47 25.70
N VAL A 615 6.25 -1.14 25.74
CA VAL A 615 5.43 -0.39 24.78
C VAL A 615 6.27 0.02 23.57
N LEU A 616 5.88 -0.45 22.38
CA LEU A 616 6.53 -0.11 21.12
C LEU A 616 5.97 1.18 20.52
N ALA A 617 4.65 1.34 20.57
CA ALA A 617 3.93 2.54 20.11
C ALA A 617 2.53 2.62 20.73
N VAL A 618 1.88 3.78 20.61
CA VAL A 618 0.52 4.03 21.07
C VAL A 618 -0.42 4.14 19.88
N VAL A 619 -1.54 3.43 19.91
CA VAL A 619 -2.66 3.60 18.98
C VAL A 619 -3.57 4.70 19.54
N ARG A 620 -3.34 5.94 19.09
CA ARG A 620 -4.00 7.13 19.65
C ARG A 620 -5.45 7.26 19.22
N GLY A 621 -5.75 6.98 17.96
CA GLY A 621 -7.11 7.06 17.43
C GLY A 621 -7.25 6.34 16.10
N SER A 622 -8.47 5.96 15.77
CA SER A 622 -8.80 5.38 14.48
C SER A 622 -10.25 5.66 14.09
N ALA A 623 -10.50 5.66 12.80
CA ALA A 623 -11.84 5.74 12.23
C ALA A 623 -11.97 4.83 11.01
N VAL A 624 -13.20 4.37 10.79
CA VAL A 624 -13.61 3.59 9.62
C VAL A 624 -14.86 4.25 9.04
N ASN A 625 -14.94 4.40 7.71
CA ASN A 625 -16.15 4.88 7.02
C ASN A 625 -16.35 4.18 5.66
N GLN A 626 -17.30 4.68 4.89
CA GLN A 626 -17.64 4.20 3.55
C GLN A 626 -17.66 5.34 2.54
N ASP A 627 -17.24 5.05 1.31
CA ASP A 627 -17.31 5.94 0.16
C ASP A 627 -18.77 6.25 -0.23
N GLY A 628 -19.68 5.29 -0.03
CA GLY A 628 -21.09 5.43 -0.36
C GLY A 628 -21.33 5.37 -1.87
N ALA A 629 -22.22 6.22 -2.39
CA ALA A 629 -22.54 6.28 -3.81
C ALA A 629 -21.46 7.04 -4.60
N SER A 630 -20.25 6.49 -4.69
CA SER A 630 -19.13 7.06 -5.47
C SER A 630 -19.33 6.87 -6.99
N ASN A 631 -18.39 7.37 -7.81
CA ASN A 631 -18.47 7.35 -9.29
C ASN A 631 -18.18 5.95 -9.89
N GLY A 632 -18.70 4.89 -9.27
CA GLY A 632 -18.45 3.48 -9.56
C GLY A 632 -18.05 2.72 -8.29
N LEU A 633 -18.46 1.45 -8.17
CA LEU A 633 -18.28 0.65 -6.94
C LEU A 633 -16.81 0.62 -6.45
N SER A 634 -15.85 0.54 -7.38
CA SER A 634 -14.42 0.48 -7.10
C SER A 634 -13.71 1.84 -7.16
N ALA A 635 -14.44 2.93 -7.47
CA ALA A 635 -13.85 4.26 -7.58
C ALA A 635 -13.73 4.89 -6.18
N PRO A 636 -12.54 5.35 -5.77
CA PRO A 636 -12.34 5.97 -4.45
C PRO A 636 -13.01 7.34 -4.36
N SER A 637 -13.32 7.79 -3.14
CA SER A 637 -13.91 9.11 -2.88
C SER A 637 -13.01 10.00 -2.00
N GLY A 638 -12.47 11.08 -2.58
CA GLY A 638 -11.66 12.06 -1.83
C GLY A 638 -12.39 12.65 -0.62
N PRO A 639 -13.67 13.07 -0.73
CA PRO A 639 -14.44 13.54 0.42
C PRO A 639 -14.60 12.50 1.55
N ALA A 640 -14.76 11.21 1.21
CA ALA A 640 -14.85 10.15 2.21
C ALA A 640 -13.50 9.94 2.91
N GLN A 641 -12.39 9.98 2.18
CA GLN A 641 -11.04 9.92 2.74
C GLN A 641 -10.76 11.09 3.68
N GLN A 642 -11.15 12.32 3.32
CA GLN A 642 -11.05 13.47 4.22
C GLN A 642 -11.86 13.28 5.51
N ARG A 643 -13.08 12.73 5.42
CA ARG A 643 -13.93 12.45 6.60
C ARG A 643 -13.31 11.41 7.52
N VAL A 644 -12.74 10.32 6.99
CA VAL A 644 -12.11 9.29 7.84
C VAL A 644 -10.86 9.82 8.54
N ILE A 645 -10.05 10.63 7.85
CA ILE A 645 -8.88 11.31 8.44
C ILE A 645 -9.32 12.21 9.60
N ARG A 646 -10.31 13.09 9.38
CA ARG A 646 -10.83 13.97 10.44
C ARG A 646 -11.44 13.17 11.60
N GLY A 647 -12.13 12.08 11.31
CA GLY A 647 -12.69 11.18 12.31
C GLY A 647 -11.61 10.54 13.20
N ALA A 648 -10.50 10.09 12.60
CA ALA A 648 -9.39 9.50 13.35
C ALA A 648 -8.65 10.54 14.21
N LEU A 649 -8.45 11.76 13.68
CA LEU A 649 -7.89 12.89 14.43
C LEU A 649 -8.78 13.28 15.62
N ALA A 650 -10.10 13.36 15.40
CA ALA A 650 -11.06 13.63 16.47
C ALA A 650 -11.05 12.53 17.53
N ALA A 651 -11.02 11.26 17.12
CA ALA A 651 -10.93 10.12 18.04
C ALA A 651 -9.61 10.09 18.83
N ALA A 652 -8.54 10.70 18.31
CA ALA A 652 -7.26 10.85 18.99
C ALA A 652 -7.18 12.12 19.88
N GLY A 653 -8.12 13.06 19.73
CA GLY A 653 -8.08 14.38 20.36
C GLY A 653 -6.95 15.26 19.81
N LEU A 654 -6.63 15.13 18.52
CA LEU A 654 -5.48 15.80 17.88
C LEU A 654 -5.90 16.75 16.76
N SER A 655 -5.09 17.78 16.54
CA SER A 655 -5.13 18.60 15.33
C SER A 655 -4.29 17.99 14.19
N ALA A 656 -4.58 18.37 12.95
CA ALA A 656 -3.86 17.85 11.79
C ALA A 656 -2.37 18.27 11.75
N ALA A 657 -2.00 19.39 12.38
CA ALA A 657 -0.62 19.87 12.45
C ALA A 657 0.27 19.03 13.38
N GLU A 658 -0.34 18.20 14.22
CA GLU A 658 0.37 17.35 15.19
C GLU A 658 0.86 16.02 14.61
N VAL A 659 0.43 15.65 13.40
CA VAL A 659 0.89 14.45 12.70
C VAL A 659 2.04 14.81 11.77
N ASP A 660 3.15 14.09 11.82
CA ASP A 660 4.36 14.43 11.06
C ASP A 660 4.41 13.77 9.68
N VAL A 661 3.89 12.55 9.60
CA VAL A 661 3.99 11.68 8.42
C VAL A 661 2.70 10.90 8.21
N VAL A 662 2.36 10.63 6.96
CA VAL A 662 1.34 9.65 6.60
C VAL A 662 1.98 8.54 5.77
N GLU A 663 1.84 7.32 6.27
CA GLU A 663 1.95 6.10 5.48
C GLU A 663 0.61 5.93 4.75
N GLY A 664 0.58 6.36 3.49
CA GLY A 664 -0.65 6.39 2.71
C GLY A 664 -1.03 5.03 2.16
N HIS A 665 -2.24 4.95 1.60
CA HIS A 665 -2.66 3.77 0.86
C HIS A 665 -1.81 3.61 -0.41
N GLY A 666 -1.54 4.69 -1.16
CA GLY A 666 -0.45 4.83 -2.13
C GLY A 666 -0.21 3.59 -2.98
N THR A 667 -1.17 3.30 -3.86
CA THR A 667 -1.19 2.07 -4.68
C THR A 667 -0.38 2.19 -5.95
N GLY A 668 -0.01 3.39 -6.39
CA GLY A 668 0.58 3.62 -7.72
C GLY A 668 -0.46 3.69 -8.83
N THR A 669 -1.75 3.89 -8.50
CA THR A 669 -2.81 3.98 -9.50
C THR A 669 -2.98 5.40 -10.00
N VAL A 670 -3.18 5.55 -11.32
CA VAL A 670 -3.33 6.85 -12.01
C VAL A 670 -4.44 7.72 -11.39
N LEU A 671 -5.56 7.10 -10.98
CA LEU A 671 -6.71 7.79 -10.41
C LEU A 671 -6.64 7.89 -8.87
N GLY A 672 -6.23 6.81 -8.19
CA GLY A 672 -6.31 6.73 -6.73
C GLY A 672 -5.29 7.60 -6.01
N ASP A 673 -4.06 7.64 -6.51
CA ASP A 673 -2.98 8.38 -5.86
C ASP A 673 -3.24 9.91 -5.84
N PRO A 674 -3.74 10.54 -6.94
CA PRO A 674 -4.15 11.95 -6.88
C PRO A 674 -5.30 12.24 -5.91
N ILE A 675 -6.31 11.35 -5.84
CA ILE A 675 -7.45 11.50 -4.92
C ILE A 675 -6.97 11.47 -3.46
N GLU A 676 -6.09 10.52 -3.12
CA GLU A 676 -5.51 10.43 -1.78
C GLU A 676 -4.64 11.65 -1.45
N ALA A 677 -3.73 12.04 -2.35
CA ALA A 677 -2.86 13.19 -2.11
C ALA A 677 -3.68 14.49 -1.90
N GLN A 678 -4.75 14.70 -2.66
CA GLN A 678 -5.65 15.84 -2.48
C GLN A 678 -6.42 15.77 -1.16
N ALA A 679 -6.87 14.59 -0.72
CA ALA A 679 -7.51 14.42 0.58
C ALA A 679 -6.56 14.78 1.73
N LEU A 680 -5.27 14.43 1.61
CA LEU A 680 -4.22 14.79 2.57
C LEU A 680 -3.93 16.30 2.56
N LEU A 681 -3.80 16.93 1.37
CA LEU A 681 -3.66 18.39 1.25
C LEU A 681 -4.85 19.14 1.87
N ALA A 682 -6.08 18.66 1.64
CA ALA A 682 -7.30 19.26 2.16
C ALA A 682 -7.53 19.05 3.67
N THR A 683 -6.75 18.17 4.31
CA THR A 683 -6.81 17.90 5.75
C THR A 683 -5.51 18.31 6.43
N TYR A 684 -4.47 17.50 6.31
CA TYR A 684 -3.15 17.72 6.90
C TYR A 684 -2.39 18.89 6.30
N GLY A 685 -2.56 19.19 5.01
CA GLY A 685 -1.85 20.29 4.35
C GLY A 685 -2.31 21.69 4.81
N ARG A 686 -3.53 21.80 5.35
CA ARG A 686 -4.08 23.09 5.81
C ARG A 686 -3.41 23.59 7.07
N GLY A 687 -3.10 24.89 7.11
CA GLY A 687 -2.55 25.55 8.31
C GLY A 687 -1.10 25.18 8.63
N ARG A 688 -0.36 24.61 7.66
CA ARG A 688 1.08 24.38 7.76
C ARG A 688 1.82 25.56 7.17
N GLU A 689 2.52 26.32 8.01
CA GLU A 689 3.43 27.40 7.60
C GLU A 689 4.89 26.95 7.79
N GLY A 690 5.80 27.30 6.86
CA GLY A 690 7.24 27.09 6.98
C GLY A 690 7.79 25.71 6.54
N GLU A 691 8.99 25.35 7.00
CA GLU A 691 9.79 24.16 6.60
C GLU A 691 9.28 22.80 7.15
N ARG A 692 7.98 22.67 7.47
CA ARG A 692 7.42 21.46 8.14
C ARG A 692 6.20 20.88 7.40
N PRO A 693 6.38 20.41 6.16
CA PRO A 693 5.32 19.71 5.44
C PRO A 693 4.93 18.42 6.19
N LEU A 694 3.74 17.90 5.89
CA LEU A 694 3.43 16.50 6.16
C LEU A 694 4.28 15.64 5.22
N TRP A 695 5.03 14.69 5.78
CA TRP A 695 5.72 13.71 4.96
C TRP A 695 4.74 12.64 4.46
N LEU A 696 4.82 12.27 3.19
CA LEU A 696 3.97 11.23 2.58
C LEU A 696 4.85 10.11 2.02
N GLY A 697 4.48 8.87 2.29
CA GLY A 697 5.11 7.70 1.66
C GLY A 697 4.20 6.49 1.58
N SER A 698 4.70 5.41 0.98
CA SER A 698 4.01 4.12 0.89
C SER A 698 5.04 2.98 0.95
N LEU A 699 4.79 1.97 1.78
CA LEU A 699 5.56 0.73 1.85
C LEU A 699 5.36 -0.13 0.59
N LYS A 700 4.26 0.06 -0.13
CA LYS A 700 3.94 -0.72 -1.33
C LYS A 700 4.98 -0.52 -2.43
N SER A 701 5.70 0.59 -2.42
CA SER A 701 6.82 0.82 -3.35
C SER A 701 7.98 -0.16 -3.14
N ASN A 702 8.10 -0.78 -1.97
CA ASN A 702 9.15 -1.75 -1.64
C ASN A 702 8.68 -3.20 -1.78
N ILE A 703 7.49 -3.51 -1.26
CA ILE A 703 7.03 -4.91 -1.14
C ILE A 703 5.81 -5.24 -2.02
N GLY A 704 5.32 -4.28 -2.81
CA GLY A 704 4.05 -4.40 -3.54
C GLY A 704 2.80 -4.28 -2.65
N HIS A 705 1.62 -4.51 -3.23
CA HIS A 705 0.35 -4.41 -2.52
C HIS A 705 -0.01 -5.73 -1.83
N ALA A 706 0.32 -5.84 -0.53
CA ALA A 706 0.04 -7.02 0.31
C ALA A 706 -1.45 -7.22 0.69
N GLN A 707 -2.37 -6.80 -0.18
CA GLN A 707 -3.83 -7.03 -0.08
C GLN A 707 -4.39 -6.81 1.33
N ALA A 708 -4.94 -7.83 2.01
CA ALA A 708 -5.54 -7.71 3.33
C ALA A 708 -4.52 -7.39 4.43
N ALA A 709 -3.23 -7.72 4.24
CA ALA A 709 -2.13 -7.39 5.14
C ALA A 709 -1.53 -5.98 4.91
N ALA A 710 -1.96 -5.26 3.87
CA ALA A 710 -1.34 -3.98 3.48
C ALA A 710 -1.39 -2.90 4.57
N GLY A 711 -2.50 -2.81 5.30
CA GLY A 711 -2.70 -1.84 6.37
C GLY A 711 -1.73 -2.02 7.54
N VAL A 712 -1.68 -3.24 8.09
CA VAL A 712 -0.77 -3.57 9.20
C VAL A 712 0.70 -3.52 8.80
N ALA A 713 1.05 -3.82 7.54
CA ALA A 713 2.41 -3.62 7.04
C ALA A 713 2.86 -2.15 7.18
N GLY A 714 1.98 -1.21 6.83
CA GLY A 714 2.21 0.22 7.05
C GLY A 714 2.34 0.59 8.53
N VAL A 715 1.55 -0.02 9.42
CA VAL A 715 1.67 0.16 10.87
C VAL A 715 3.04 -0.31 11.37
N ILE A 716 3.48 -1.51 11.00
CA ILE A 716 4.78 -2.06 11.40
C ILE A 716 5.91 -1.14 10.94
N LYS A 717 5.89 -0.68 9.68
CA LYS A 717 6.86 0.31 9.16
C LYS A 717 6.90 1.57 10.02
N MET A 718 5.75 2.13 10.40
CA MET A 718 5.69 3.35 11.21
C MET A 718 6.15 3.12 12.65
N VAL A 719 5.87 1.96 13.27
CA VAL A 719 6.40 1.60 14.58
C VAL A 719 7.93 1.51 14.55
N LEU A 720 8.51 0.88 13.52
CA LEU A 720 9.96 0.82 13.32
C LEU A 720 10.56 2.22 13.09
N ALA A 721 9.92 3.04 12.26
CA ALA A 721 10.33 4.43 12.01
C ALA A 721 10.35 5.29 13.29
N LEU A 722 9.36 5.13 14.18
CA LEU A 722 9.34 5.78 15.50
C LEU A 722 10.51 5.33 16.38
N GLY A 723 10.79 4.03 16.39
CA GLY A 723 11.89 3.42 17.15
C GLY A 723 13.27 3.86 16.70
N HIS A 724 13.51 3.90 15.39
CA HIS A 724 14.79 4.31 14.81
C HIS A 724 14.93 5.83 14.61
N GLY A 725 13.82 6.57 14.64
CA GLY A 725 13.82 8.01 14.41
C GLY A 725 14.26 8.39 13.00
N VAL A 726 13.81 7.62 12.02
CA VAL A 726 14.09 7.82 10.58
C VAL A 726 12.81 7.54 9.80
N LEU A 727 12.52 8.37 8.79
CA LEU A 727 11.50 8.13 7.76
C LEU A 727 12.19 7.55 6.53
N PRO A 728 11.94 6.28 6.15
CA PRO A 728 12.49 5.71 4.92
C PRO A 728 11.95 6.41 3.67
N ALA A 729 12.72 6.36 2.58
CA ALA A 729 12.25 6.84 1.27
C ALA A 729 11.12 5.96 0.73
N SER A 730 10.23 6.53 -0.08
CA SER A 730 9.35 5.78 -0.98
C SER A 730 10.04 5.63 -2.33
N LEU A 731 10.07 4.42 -2.87
CA LEU A 731 10.71 4.13 -4.15
C LEU A 731 9.87 4.69 -5.30
N HIS A 732 10.52 4.90 -6.45
CA HIS A 732 9.90 5.37 -7.71
C HIS A 732 9.24 6.76 -7.66
N ALA A 733 9.44 7.52 -6.59
CA ALA A 733 8.81 8.81 -6.36
C ALA A 733 9.68 10.03 -6.74
N GLN A 734 10.70 9.85 -7.58
CA GLN A 734 11.67 10.92 -7.92
C GLN A 734 10.97 12.16 -8.52
N GLU A 735 10.03 11.91 -9.43
CA GLU A 735 9.15 12.89 -10.05
C GLU A 735 7.71 12.68 -9.54
N PRO A 736 7.22 13.53 -8.62
CA PRO A 736 5.85 13.46 -8.13
C PRO A 736 4.83 13.71 -9.25
N SER A 737 3.65 13.09 -9.14
CA SER A 737 2.60 13.19 -10.15
C SER A 737 2.17 14.65 -10.40
N SER A 738 2.12 15.04 -11.67
CA SER A 738 1.62 16.32 -12.18
C SER A 738 0.10 16.49 -12.03
N HIS A 739 -0.61 15.40 -11.72
CA HIS A 739 -2.05 15.39 -11.46
C HIS A 739 -2.42 15.91 -10.06
N VAL A 740 -1.42 16.24 -9.24
CA VAL A 740 -1.58 16.80 -7.89
C VAL A 740 -0.93 18.18 -7.84
N ASP A 741 -1.66 19.16 -7.32
CA ASP A 741 -1.10 20.50 -7.06
C ASP A 741 -0.28 20.52 -5.76
N TRP A 742 0.96 20.02 -5.82
CA TRP A 742 1.90 20.06 -4.70
C TRP A 742 2.28 21.49 -4.29
N SER A 743 2.10 22.48 -5.19
CA SER A 743 2.43 23.88 -4.93
C SER A 743 1.45 24.57 -3.96
N SER A 744 0.24 24.02 -3.83
CA SER A 744 -0.75 24.44 -2.83
C SER A 744 -0.28 24.25 -1.37
N GLY A 745 0.79 23.47 -1.17
CA GLY A 745 1.61 23.46 0.03
C GLY A 745 1.15 22.50 1.13
N GLY A 746 2.09 22.13 2.00
CA GLY A 746 1.82 21.41 3.25
C GLY A 746 1.94 19.88 3.22
N VAL A 747 2.18 19.26 2.06
CA VAL A 747 2.47 17.81 1.93
C VAL A 747 3.65 17.60 0.98
N GLU A 748 4.61 16.76 1.37
CA GLU A 748 5.77 16.39 0.56
C GLU A 748 6.02 14.88 0.54
N VAL A 749 6.22 14.32 -0.66
CA VAL A 749 6.56 12.90 -0.84
C VAL A 749 8.00 12.61 -0.36
N LEU A 750 8.19 11.51 0.37
CA LEU A 750 9.48 11.06 0.91
C LEU A 750 10.40 10.48 -0.19
N ARG A 751 10.99 11.35 -1.00
CA ARG A 751 11.91 10.96 -2.10
C ARG A 751 13.28 10.46 -1.63
N ALA A 752 13.64 10.77 -0.39
CA ALA A 752 14.89 10.34 0.25
C ALA A 752 14.62 10.12 1.74
N ALA A 753 15.44 9.25 2.36
CA ALA A 753 15.33 9.00 3.79
C ALA A 753 15.59 10.29 4.59
N ARG A 754 14.82 10.50 5.65
CA ARG A 754 14.93 11.69 6.50
C ARG A 754 15.03 11.33 7.97
N ARG A 755 15.82 12.09 8.72
CA ARG A 755 15.86 11.96 10.18
C ARG A 755 14.53 12.45 10.77
N TRP A 756 14.02 11.73 11.74
CA TRP A 756 12.82 12.05 12.52
C TRP A 756 13.16 12.12 14.02
N PRO A 757 13.92 13.16 14.43
CA PRO A 757 14.43 13.25 15.78
C PRO A 757 13.32 13.57 16.78
N ARG A 758 13.49 13.13 18.03
CA ARG A 758 12.68 13.62 19.15
C ARG A 758 12.97 15.10 19.36
N VAL A 759 11.92 15.89 19.51
CA VAL A 759 11.99 17.32 19.80
C VAL A 759 11.24 17.57 21.09
N GLU A 760 11.84 18.32 22.02
CA GLU A 760 11.22 18.63 23.30
C GLU A 760 9.86 19.30 23.10
N GLY A 761 8.85 18.86 23.86
CA GLY A 761 7.48 19.37 23.77
C GLY A 761 6.69 18.93 22.52
N ARG A 762 7.25 18.10 21.62
CA ARG A 762 6.55 17.61 20.43
C ARG A 762 6.67 16.09 20.29
N VAL A 763 5.52 15.43 20.35
CA VAL A 763 5.40 13.98 20.24
C VAL A 763 5.35 13.58 18.76
N ARG A 764 6.19 12.63 18.36
CA ARG A 764 6.22 12.09 16.99
C ARG A 764 5.00 11.23 16.71
N ARG A 765 4.31 11.53 15.60
CA ARG A 765 3.04 10.88 15.23
C ARG A 765 2.96 10.59 13.74
N ALA A 766 2.39 9.44 13.40
CA ALA A 766 2.13 9.00 12.03
C ALA A 766 0.66 8.67 11.83
N GLY A 767 0.11 9.05 10.67
CA GLY A 767 -1.14 8.49 10.15
C GLY A 767 -0.86 7.27 9.27
N VAL A 768 -1.74 6.26 9.30
CA VAL A 768 -1.71 5.10 8.40
C VAL A 768 -3.07 4.95 7.73
N SER A 769 -3.11 4.97 6.40
CA SER A 769 -4.33 4.88 5.58
C SER A 769 -4.45 3.55 4.86
N ALA A 770 -5.66 3.00 4.80
CA ALA A 770 -5.98 1.89 3.90
C ALA A 770 -7.41 2.03 3.37
N PHE A 771 -7.56 1.96 2.05
CA PHE A 771 -8.82 2.15 1.35
C PHE A 771 -9.16 0.88 0.57
N GLY A 772 -10.27 0.23 0.93
CA GLY A 772 -10.69 -1.01 0.29
C GLY A 772 -11.42 -0.74 -1.01
N VAL A 773 -11.23 -1.60 -2.01
CA VAL A 773 -11.97 -1.53 -3.29
C VAL A 773 -13.50 -1.65 -3.12
N SER A 774 -13.96 -2.12 -1.96
CA SER A 774 -15.39 -2.13 -1.57
C SER A 774 -15.91 -0.79 -1.04
N GLY A 775 -15.08 0.26 -1.07
CA GLY A 775 -15.37 1.61 -0.56
C GLY A 775 -15.14 1.80 0.95
N THR A 776 -14.76 0.74 1.68
CA THR A 776 -14.51 0.86 3.13
C THR A 776 -13.11 1.43 3.40
N ASN A 777 -13.06 2.60 4.04
CA ASN A 777 -11.82 3.30 4.36
C ASN A 777 -11.49 3.16 5.85
N ALA A 778 -10.20 3.05 6.16
CA ALA A 778 -9.69 3.11 7.53
C ALA A 778 -8.50 4.07 7.63
N HIS A 779 -8.44 4.82 8.73
CA HIS A 779 -7.30 5.66 9.08
C HIS A 779 -6.94 5.49 10.56
N LEU A 780 -5.67 5.26 10.86
CA LEU A 780 -5.12 5.01 12.19
C LEU A 780 -4.06 6.06 12.53
N ILE A 781 -4.04 6.58 13.76
CA ILE A 781 -2.97 7.45 14.27
C ILE A 781 -2.10 6.65 15.24
N VAL A 782 -0.82 6.54 14.93
CA VAL A 782 0.22 5.90 15.74
C VAL A 782 1.13 6.97 16.32
N GLU A 783 1.49 6.84 17.60
CA GLU A 783 2.28 7.81 18.34
C GLU A 783 3.47 7.13 19.04
N GLU A 784 4.58 7.86 19.19
CA GLU A 784 5.69 7.38 20.00
C GLU A 784 5.27 7.14 21.46
N PRO A 785 5.82 6.11 22.12
CA PRO A 785 5.59 5.90 23.54
C PRO A 785 6.21 7.04 24.35
N ALA A 786 5.56 7.40 25.46
CA ALA A 786 6.16 8.31 26.45
C ALA A 786 7.52 7.76 26.88
N ALA A 787 8.52 8.66 26.99
CA ALA A 787 9.86 8.26 27.43
C ALA A 787 9.77 7.61 28.82
N VAL A 788 9.98 6.29 28.87
CA VAL A 788 10.21 5.62 30.14
C VAL A 788 11.59 6.07 30.58
N ASN A 789 11.68 6.83 31.68
CA ASN A 789 12.94 7.09 32.34
C ASN A 789 13.50 5.73 32.77
N ALA A 790 14.34 5.12 31.93
CA ALA A 790 14.99 3.83 32.14
C ALA A 790 15.97 3.82 33.34
N ALA A 791 15.90 4.82 34.22
CA ALA A 791 16.82 5.09 35.30
C ALA A 791 16.21 4.92 36.71
N GLN A 792 14.94 4.56 36.87
CA GLN A 792 14.33 4.39 38.19
C GLN A 792 13.33 3.23 38.25
N GLU A 793 13.81 2.01 38.06
CA GLU A 793 13.25 0.87 38.78
C GLU A 793 14.36 0.33 39.66
N GLY A 794 14.12 0.27 40.97
CA GLY A 794 15.04 -0.35 41.92
C GLY A 794 15.24 -1.80 41.52
N ARG A 795 16.32 -2.07 40.78
CA ARG A 795 16.70 -3.40 40.33
C ARG A 795 16.84 -4.30 41.56
N SER A 796 15.91 -5.24 41.73
CA SER A 796 16.17 -6.38 42.61
C SER A 796 17.26 -7.21 41.92
N VAL A 797 18.47 -7.18 42.47
CA VAL A 797 19.54 -8.10 42.05
C VAL A 797 19.01 -9.52 42.23
N GLY A 798 18.97 -10.29 41.14
CA GLY A 798 18.54 -11.67 41.19
C GLY A 798 19.50 -12.49 42.05
N VAL A 799 19.00 -13.50 42.74
CA VAL A 799 19.77 -14.40 43.62
C VAL A 799 21.07 -14.94 42.96
N LEU A 800 21.04 -15.20 41.64
CA LEU A 800 22.16 -15.74 40.87
C LEU A 800 23.08 -14.65 40.26
N GLU A 801 22.58 -13.43 40.12
CA GLU A 801 23.34 -12.27 39.59
C GLU A 801 24.49 -11.92 40.55
N ALA A 802 24.26 -12.09 41.86
CA ALA A 802 25.28 -11.97 42.91
C ALA A 802 26.41 -13.02 42.80
N ALA A 803 26.21 -14.12 42.06
CA ALA A 803 27.19 -15.20 41.90
C ALA A 803 28.02 -15.12 40.61
N GLY A 804 27.80 -14.10 39.76
CA GLY A 804 28.56 -13.90 38.51
C GLY A 804 28.27 -14.90 37.39
N VAL A 805 27.17 -15.66 37.47
CA VAL A 805 26.76 -16.65 36.47
C VAL A 805 25.33 -16.37 36.00
N VAL A 806 25.13 -16.30 34.69
CA VAL A 806 23.83 -16.09 34.06
C VAL A 806 23.36 -17.39 33.40
N PRO A 807 22.21 -17.97 33.81
CA PRO A 807 21.61 -19.11 33.13
C PRO A 807 20.88 -18.67 31.86
N LEU A 808 21.30 -19.19 30.70
CA LEU A 808 20.55 -19.07 29.45
C LEU A 808 19.74 -20.35 29.25
N VAL A 809 18.42 -20.24 29.38
CA VAL A 809 17.50 -21.38 29.31
C VAL A 809 16.92 -21.46 27.90
N LEU A 810 17.29 -22.48 27.14
CA LEU A 810 16.77 -22.74 25.81
C LEU A 810 15.80 -23.91 25.87
N SER A 811 14.75 -23.85 25.05
CA SER A 811 13.87 -25.00 24.86
C SER A 811 13.31 -25.06 23.44
N ALA A 812 12.98 -26.27 23.01
CA ALA A 812 12.27 -26.53 21.77
C ALA A 812 11.50 -27.86 21.87
N ARG A 813 10.70 -28.20 20.86
CA ARG A 813 10.00 -29.50 20.83
C ARG A 813 10.84 -30.64 20.29
N THR A 814 11.89 -30.33 19.52
CA THR A 814 12.80 -31.30 18.91
C THR A 814 14.26 -30.91 19.19
N GLU A 815 15.17 -31.87 19.08
CA GLU A 815 16.61 -31.62 19.26
C GLU A 815 17.15 -30.72 18.15
N THR A 816 16.68 -30.91 16.91
CA THR A 816 17.02 -30.05 15.77
C THR A 816 16.59 -28.60 16.00
N ALA A 817 15.38 -28.37 16.50
CA ALA A 817 14.90 -27.01 16.79
C ALA A 817 15.64 -26.39 17.98
N LEU A 818 16.09 -27.19 18.96
CA LEU A 818 16.91 -26.72 20.07
C LEU A 818 18.30 -26.27 19.59
N ALA A 819 18.92 -27.04 18.70
CA ALA A 819 20.18 -26.68 18.04
C ALA A 819 20.02 -25.42 17.17
N ALA A 820 18.90 -25.29 16.45
CA ALA A 820 18.60 -24.09 15.66
C ALA A 820 18.41 -22.84 16.55
N GLN A 821 17.77 -22.97 17.72
CA GLN A 821 17.69 -21.87 18.68
C GLN A 821 19.06 -21.48 19.24
N ALA A 822 19.91 -22.46 19.54
CA ALA A 822 21.27 -22.20 19.98
C ALA A 822 22.07 -21.43 18.92
N ALA A 823 21.92 -21.79 17.64
CA ALA A 823 22.57 -21.12 16.53
C ALA A 823 22.10 -19.65 16.37
N ARG A 824 20.79 -19.39 16.52
CA ARG A 824 20.25 -18.02 16.47
C ARG A 824 20.74 -17.13 17.61
N LEU A 825 20.96 -17.72 18.79
CA LEU A 825 21.42 -17.00 19.98
C LEU A 825 22.95 -16.84 20.04
N ALA A 826 23.70 -17.67 19.31
CA ALA A 826 25.17 -17.68 19.33
C ALA A 826 25.85 -16.34 19.01
N PRO A 827 25.31 -15.42 18.19
CA PRO A 827 25.87 -14.09 17.97
C PRO A 827 25.73 -13.14 19.19
N VAL A 828 26.05 -13.62 20.40
CA VAL A 828 25.93 -12.86 21.65
C VAL A 828 26.70 -11.53 21.52
N PRO A 829 26.03 -10.37 21.55
CA PRO A 829 26.70 -9.08 21.40
C PRO A 829 27.77 -8.88 22.48
N ALA A 830 28.93 -8.32 22.11
CA ALA A 830 30.07 -8.17 23.01
C ALA A 830 29.88 -7.15 24.16
N HIS A 831 28.73 -6.46 24.24
CA HIS A 831 28.45 -5.45 25.26
C HIS A 831 27.82 -6.08 26.51
N THR A 832 28.52 -5.95 27.64
CA THR A 832 28.33 -6.67 28.90
C THR A 832 27.03 -6.39 29.66
N ASP A 833 26.24 -5.37 29.30
CA ASP A 833 24.95 -5.07 29.97
C ASP A 833 23.77 -5.91 29.43
N THR A 834 24.02 -6.91 28.57
CA THR A 834 22.96 -7.66 27.84
C THR A 834 22.79 -9.12 28.25
N LEU A 835 23.83 -9.79 28.80
CA LEU A 835 23.75 -11.24 29.05
C LEU A 835 22.66 -11.58 30.08
N GLU A 836 22.57 -10.80 31.17
CA GLU A 836 21.50 -10.90 32.17
C GLU A 836 20.12 -10.63 31.58
N GLY A 837 20.02 -9.65 30.68
CA GLY A 837 18.79 -9.33 29.96
C GLY A 837 18.33 -10.48 29.05
N ILE A 838 19.28 -11.12 28.36
CA ILE A 838 19.03 -12.31 27.53
C ILE A 838 18.56 -13.47 28.42
N GLY A 839 19.29 -13.77 29.50
CA GLY A 839 18.93 -14.85 30.43
C GLY A 839 17.54 -14.64 31.03
N ARG A 840 17.21 -13.42 31.44
CA ARG A 840 15.87 -13.05 31.94
C ARG A 840 14.79 -13.24 30.88
N SER A 841 15.03 -12.77 29.66
CA SER A 841 14.06 -12.87 28.55
C SER A 841 13.78 -14.34 28.20
N LEU A 842 14.82 -15.18 28.15
CA LEU A 842 14.70 -16.62 27.92
C LEU A 842 13.97 -17.34 29.06
N ALA A 843 14.22 -16.95 30.31
CA ALA A 843 13.61 -17.60 31.47
C ALA A 843 12.13 -17.23 31.66
N THR A 844 11.75 -15.99 31.37
CA THR A 844 10.44 -15.44 31.76
C THR A 844 9.51 -15.10 30.59
N GLY A 845 10.06 -14.80 29.41
CA GLY A 845 9.28 -14.36 28.24
C GLY A 845 9.20 -15.39 27.11
N ARG A 846 9.45 -16.68 27.38
CA ARG A 846 9.40 -17.77 26.39
C ARG A 846 8.65 -18.97 26.95
N THR A 847 7.98 -19.72 26.08
CA THR A 847 7.43 -21.03 26.45
C THR A 847 8.55 -22.04 26.69
N HIS A 848 8.49 -22.75 27.81
CA HIS A 848 9.45 -23.83 28.13
C HIS A 848 9.00 -25.21 27.62
N HIS A 849 9.45 -25.57 26.42
CA HIS A 849 9.16 -26.84 25.74
C HIS A 849 9.89 -28.06 26.32
N GLU A 850 9.67 -29.23 25.72
CA GLU A 850 10.08 -30.55 26.23
C GLU A 850 11.58 -30.80 26.08
N ARG A 851 12.23 -30.40 24.98
CA ARG A 851 13.70 -30.46 24.85
C ARG A 851 14.28 -29.18 25.43
N ARG A 852 15.13 -29.30 26.45
CA ARG A 852 15.67 -28.15 27.18
C ARG A 852 17.19 -28.20 27.22
N ALA A 853 17.80 -27.02 27.17
CA ALA A 853 19.20 -26.82 27.48
C ALA A 853 19.37 -25.62 28.43
N VAL A 854 20.35 -25.69 29.32
CA VAL A 854 20.76 -24.56 30.16
C VAL A 854 22.26 -24.36 29.95
N VAL A 855 22.62 -23.17 29.48
CA VAL A 855 24.00 -22.69 29.38
C VAL A 855 24.29 -21.82 30.60
N LEU A 856 25.28 -22.19 31.40
CA LEU A 856 25.72 -21.39 32.54
C LEU A 856 26.89 -20.51 32.10
N ALA A 857 26.62 -19.24 31.84
CA ALA A 857 27.60 -18.31 31.27
C ALA A 857 28.06 -17.26 32.27
N GLU A 858 29.37 -17.13 32.43
CA GLU A 858 30.00 -16.04 33.21
C GLU A 858 30.20 -14.77 32.37
N ASN A 859 30.31 -14.91 31.05
CA ASN A 859 30.56 -13.82 30.12
C ASN A 859 30.06 -14.17 28.70
N PRO A 860 29.92 -13.17 27.80
CA PRO A 860 29.45 -13.37 26.43
C PRO A 860 30.27 -14.39 25.61
N GLN A 861 31.59 -14.44 25.80
CA GLN A 861 32.46 -15.36 25.06
C GLN A 861 32.20 -16.82 25.46
N THR A 862 32.09 -17.10 26.76
CA THR A 862 31.73 -18.43 27.27
C THR A 862 30.32 -18.82 26.81
N ALA A 863 29.36 -17.88 26.82
CA ALA A 863 28.01 -18.13 26.30
C ALA A 863 28.04 -18.56 24.82
N GLN A 864 28.78 -17.82 23.99
CA GLN A 864 28.91 -18.12 22.57
C GLN A 864 29.56 -19.49 22.30
N ASP A 865 30.59 -19.87 23.06
CA ASP A 865 31.22 -21.20 22.92
C ASP A 865 30.24 -22.32 23.26
N LEU A 866 29.55 -22.20 24.39
CA LEU A 866 28.61 -23.22 24.87
C LEU A 866 27.37 -23.34 23.96
N LEU A 867 26.89 -22.23 23.39
CA LEU A 867 25.81 -22.23 22.40
C LEU A 867 26.23 -22.93 21.10
N ARG A 868 27.46 -22.71 20.63
CA ARG A 868 28.00 -23.42 19.45
C ARG A 868 28.15 -24.92 19.72
N ARG A 869 28.61 -25.30 20.91
CA ARG A 869 28.67 -26.72 21.30
C ARG A 869 27.28 -27.35 21.35
N LEU A 870 26.28 -26.64 21.87
CA LEU A 870 24.89 -27.10 21.86
C LEU A 870 24.38 -27.28 20.42
N GLN A 871 24.69 -26.36 19.51
CA GLN A 871 24.38 -26.48 18.09
C GLN A 871 25.02 -27.73 17.47
N GLU A 872 26.27 -28.04 17.81
CA GLU A 872 27.03 -29.18 17.30
C GLU A 872 26.70 -30.52 18.02
N GLY A 873 25.87 -30.49 19.07
CA GLY A 873 25.55 -31.65 19.89
C GLY A 873 26.72 -32.13 20.77
N LEU A 874 27.69 -31.26 21.06
CA LEU A 874 28.87 -31.58 21.86
C LEU A 874 28.62 -31.29 23.37
N PRO A 875 29.01 -32.20 24.27
CA PRO A 875 28.87 -31.98 25.71
C PRO A 875 29.87 -30.93 26.24
N ALA A 876 29.49 -30.23 27.30
CA ALA A 876 30.37 -29.39 28.11
C ALA A 876 29.88 -29.35 29.57
N PRO A 877 30.76 -29.16 30.57
CA PRO A 877 30.37 -29.12 31.99
C PRO A 877 29.27 -28.09 32.30
N ASP A 878 29.36 -26.91 31.68
CA ASP A 878 28.45 -25.77 31.88
C ASP A 878 27.30 -25.74 30.87
N LEU A 879 27.10 -26.84 30.14
CA LEU A 879 25.99 -27.07 29.22
C LEU A 879 25.19 -28.29 29.68
N LEU A 880 24.00 -28.02 30.22
CA LEU A 880 23.08 -29.04 30.68
C LEU A 880 21.99 -29.26 29.64
N THR A 881 21.78 -30.49 29.17
CA THR A 881 20.67 -30.83 28.28
C THR A 881 19.75 -31.86 28.94
N GLY A 882 18.46 -31.82 28.60
CA GLY A 882 17.50 -32.76 29.16
C GLY A 882 16.12 -32.70 28.51
N VAL A 883 15.27 -33.64 28.91
CA VAL A 883 13.87 -33.69 28.52
C VAL A 883 13.00 -33.31 29.72
N GLY A 884 12.26 -32.22 29.57
CA GLY A 884 11.24 -31.79 30.53
C GLY A 884 10.08 -32.79 30.57
N GLY A 885 9.62 -33.10 31.79
CA GLY A 885 8.38 -33.83 32.05
C GLY A 885 7.48 -32.99 32.94
N GLY A 886 6.18 -32.96 32.66
CA GLY A 886 5.20 -32.21 33.44
C GLY A 886 5.04 -32.75 34.88
N GLY A 887 4.75 -31.85 35.83
CA GLY A 887 4.23 -32.19 37.15
C GLY A 887 5.16 -33.03 38.04
N ARG A 888 6.42 -32.61 38.22
CA ARG A 888 7.30 -33.27 39.20
C ARG A 888 6.95 -32.83 40.62
N ARG A 889 6.59 -33.79 41.46
CA ARG A 889 6.57 -33.59 42.91
C ARG A 889 7.99 -33.47 43.43
N VAL A 890 8.29 -32.38 44.13
CA VAL A 890 9.62 -32.05 44.66
C VAL A 890 9.73 -32.59 46.08
N VAL A 891 10.83 -33.29 46.37
CA VAL A 891 11.16 -33.72 47.73
C VAL A 891 12.49 -33.10 48.13
N TRP A 892 12.52 -32.39 49.26
CA TRP A 892 13.76 -31.89 49.82
C TRP A 892 14.33 -32.86 50.84
N VAL A 893 15.60 -33.20 50.64
CA VAL A 893 16.32 -34.16 51.48
C VAL A 893 17.34 -33.41 52.31
N PHE A 894 17.18 -33.49 53.63
CA PHE A 894 18.04 -32.85 54.62
C PHE A 894 18.99 -33.90 55.22
N PRO A 895 20.26 -33.96 54.78
CA PRO A 895 21.18 -34.99 55.25
C PRO A 895 21.56 -34.80 56.71
N GLY A 896 22.13 -35.86 57.30
CA GLY A 896 22.76 -35.80 58.62
C GLY A 896 24.17 -35.22 58.57
N GLN A 897 25.02 -35.65 59.51
CA GLN A 897 26.40 -35.16 59.60
C GLN A 897 27.26 -35.90 58.57
N GLY A 898 28.23 -35.22 57.97
CA GLY A 898 29.13 -35.78 56.94
C GLY A 898 29.18 -34.96 55.66
N SER A 899 28.27 -33.99 55.48
CA SER A 899 28.25 -33.08 54.33
C SER A 899 29.05 -31.78 54.55
N GLN A 900 29.54 -31.53 55.76
CA GLN A 900 30.26 -30.30 56.09
C GLN A 900 31.62 -30.20 55.41
N TRP A 901 32.04 -28.98 55.10
CA TRP A 901 33.39 -28.64 54.65
C TRP A 901 33.72 -27.19 55.04
N VAL A 902 35.01 -26.87 55.16
CA VAL A 902 35.47 -25.53 55.56
C VAL A 902 35.16 -24.52 54.46
N GLY A 903 34.37 -23.48 54.78
CA GLY A 903 33.94 -22.46 53.83
C GLY A 903 32.56 -22.71 53.21
N MET A 904 31.83 -23.76 53.63
CA MET A 904 30.47 -24.01 53.17
C MET A 904 29.55 -22.81 53.40
N GLY A 905 28.82 -22.40 52.37
CA GLY A 905 27.90 -21.25 52.42
C GLY A 905 28.59 -19.87 52.37
N ARG A 906 29.92 -19.77 52.42
CA ARG A 906 30.64 -18.49 52.44
C ARG A 906 30.37 -17.63 51.20
N GLY A 907 30.42 -18.23 50.01
CA GLY A 907 30.12 -17.52 48.75
C GLY A 907 28.65 -17.11 48.59
N LEU A 908 27.75 -17.66 49.41
CA LEU A 908 26.32 -17.30 49.41
C LEU A 908 26.00 -16.16 50.38
N LEU A 909 26.98 -15.68 51.16
CA LEU A 909 26.77 -14.54 52.06
C LEU A 909 26.51 -13.23 51.31
N ASP A 910 26.90 -13.15 50.04
CA ASP A 910 26.60 -12.01 49.17
C ASP A 910 25.18 -12.09 48.59
N VAL A 911 24.47 -13.20 48.78
CA VAL A 911 23.07 -13.40 48.37
C VAL A 911 22.13 -12.98 49.50
N PRO A 912 21.32 -11.91 49.35
CA PRO A 912 20.55 -11.34 50.46
C PRO A 912 19.61 -12.32 51.17
N VAL A 913 18.89 -13.16 50.42
CA VAL A 913 17.94 -14.15 50.98
C VAL A 913 18.66 -15.18 51.85
N PHE A 914 19.81 -15.68 51.39
CA PHE A 914 20.59 -16.65 52.14
C PHE A 914 21.23 -16.00 53.37
N ALA A 915 21.84 -14.82 53.19
CA ALA A 915 22.48 -14.08 54.28
C ALA A 915 21.49 -13.71 55.39
N GLN A 916 20.29 -13.27 55.03
CA GLN A 916 19.22 -12.97 55.99
C GLN A 916 18.77 -14.23 56.72
N ALA A 917 18.50 -15.32 55.99
CA ALA A 917 18.13 -16.60 56.60
C ALA A 917 19.18 -17.12 57.58
N LEU A 918 20.46 -16.98 57.22
CA LEU A 918 21.57 -17.41 58.03
C LEU A 918 21.72 -16.54 59.28
N ALA A 919 21.53 -15.22 59.17
CA ALA A 919 21.54 -14.30 60.29
C ALA A 919 20.40 -14.56 61.28
N GLU A 920 19.21 -14.91 60.80
CA GLU A 920 18.10 -15.33 61.66
C GLU A 920 18.42 -16.65 62.39
N CYS A 921 19.02 -17.62 61.71
CA CYS A 921 19.49 -18.85 62.35
C CYS A 921 20.60 -18.58 63.38
N ASP A 922 21.53 -17.68 63.07
CA ASP A 922 22.60 -17.26 63.96
C ASP A 922 22.06 -16.64 65.25
N ALA A 923 21.09 -15.72 65.14
CA ALA A 923 20.44 -15.11 66.29
C ALA A 923 19.73 -16.16 67.17
N ALA A 924 19.02 -17.10 66.56
CA ALA A 924 18.32 -18.18 67.28
C ALA A 924 19.30 -19.18 67.94
N LEU A 925 20.49 -19.38 67.38
CA LEU A 925 21.49 -20.33 67.88
C LEU A 925 22.48 -19.70 68.85
N ALA A 926 22.80 -18.41 68.74
CA ALA A 926 23.91 -17.77 69.46
C ALA A 926 23.81 -17.95 70.98
N GLU A 927 22.62 -17.71 71.56
CA GLU A 927 22.39 -17.87 73.00
C GLU A 927 22.53 -19.32 73.47
N VAL A 928 22.06 -20.28 72.66
CA VAL A 928 21.99 -21.68 73.05
C VAL A 928 23.28 -22.43 72.74
N ALA A 929 23.94 -22.16 71.61
CA ALA A 929 25.15 -22.82 71.14
C ALA A 929 26.43 -22.19 71.69
N GLY A 930 26.41 -20.88 72.02
CA GLY A 930 27.54 -20.17 72.64
C GLY A 930 28.62 -19.70 71.65
N PHE A 931 28.30 -19.66 70.36
CA PHE A 931 29.16 -19.14 69.28
C PHE A 931 28.30 -18.62 68.12
N SER A 932 28.88 -17.79 67.24
CA SER A 932 28.22 -17.36 65.99
C SER A 932 28.48 -18.36 64.85
N VAL A 933 27.42 -18.85 64.24
CA VAL A 933 27.45 -19.67 63.03
C VAL A 933 27.97 -18.86 61.83
N VAL A 934 27.64 -17.57 61.76
CA VAL A 934 28.13 -16.68 60.69
C VAL A 934 29.65 -16.51 60.79
N GLU A 935 30.20 -16.34 61.99
CA GLU A 935 31.66 -16.26 62.20
C GLU A 935 32.37 -17.56 61.81
N VAL A 936 31.79 -18.72 62.13
CA VAL A 936 32.31 -20.03 61.71
C VAL A 936 32.33 -20.16 60.18
N ILE A 937 31.26 -19.76 59.49
CA ILE A 937 31.18 -19.81 58.02
C ILE A 937 32.17 -18.84 57.36
N ARG A 938 32.36 -17.65 57.92
CA ARG A 938 33.34 -16.67 57.44
C ARG A 938 34.79 -17.12 57.67
N GLY A 939 35.01 -18.03 58.63
CA GLY A 939 36.34 -18.47 59.05
C GLY A 939 37.09 -17.38 59.81
N VAL A 940 36.37 -16.63 60.67
CA VAL A 940 36.99 -15.61 61.52
C VAL A 940 37.98 -16.28 62.48
N GLU A 941 39.14 -15.65 62.66
CA GLU A 941 40.16 -16.16 63.58
C GLU A 941 39.58 -16.24 65.01
N GLY A 942 39.68 -17.43 65.62
CA GLY A 942 39.07 -17.72 66.93
C GLY A 942 37.69 -18.39 66.89
N ALA A 943 37.06 -18.53 65.72
CA ALA A 943 35.82 -19.28 65.58
C ALA A 943 36.03 -20.80 65.84
N PRO A 944 35.06 -21.50 66.43
CA PRO A 944 35.21 -22.91 66.78
C PRO A 944 35.27 -23.83 65.55
N SER A 945 36.06 -24.91 65.66
CA SER A 945 36.28 -25.87 64.56
C SER A 945 35.05 -26.72 64.24
N LEU A 946 34.83 -26.97 62.93
CA LEU A 946 33.80 -27.89 62.41
C LEU A 946 34.08 -29.37 62.73
N GLU A 947 35.21 -29.71 63.37
CA GLU A 947 35.50 -31.06 63.86
C GLU A 947 34.69 -31.43 65.11
N ARG A 948 34.16 -30.43 65.81
CA ARG A 948 33.35 -30.61 67.02
C ARG A 948 31.88 -30.84 66.67
N VAL A 949 31.27 -31.90 67.21
CA VAL A 949 29.86 -32.24 66.96
C VAL A 949 28.91 -31.12 67.41
N ASP A 950 29.20 -30.51 68.57
CA ASP A 950 28.42 -29.42 69.14
C ASP A 950 28.54 -28.09 68.36
N VAL A 951 29.44 -28.04 67.37
CA VAL A 951 29.59 -26.93 66.43
C VAL A 951 28.99 -27.31 65.07
N VAL A 952 29.33 -28.49 64.55
CA VAL A 952 28.97 -28.90 63.19
C VAL A 952 27.47 -29.06 62.99
N GLN A 953 26.73 -29.58 63.99
CA GLN A 953 25.29 -29.82 63.85
C GLN A 953 24.49 -28.50 63.78
N PRO A 954 24.70 -27.52 64.70
CA PRO A 954 24.10 -26.19 64.56
C PRO A 954 24.42 -25.48 63.24
N VAL A 955 25.69 -25.52 62.80
CA VAL A 955 26.11 -24.86 61.55
C VAL A 955 25.45 -25.54 60.34
N LEU A 956 25.43 -26.88 60.28
CA LEU A 956 24.74 -27.61 59.21
C LEU A 956 23.24 -27.32 59.18
N PHE A 957 22.58 -27.26 60.35
CA PHE A 957 21.16 -26.89 60.43
C PHE A 957 20.91 -25.50 59.84
N ALA A 958 21.69 -24.50 60.25
CA ALA A 958 21.55 -23.13 59.76
C ALA A 958 21.77 -23.03 58.24
N VAL A 959 22.79 -23.72 57.71
CA VAL A 959 23.05 -23.77 56.26
C VAL A 959 21.90 -24.46 55.53
N MET A 960 21.42 -25.60 56.01
CA MET A 960 20.31 -26.33 55.39
C MET A 960 19.01 -25.51 55.34
N VAL A 961 18.64 -24.85 56.44
CA VAL A 961 17.45 -23.99 56.50
C VAL A 961 17.61 -22.76 55.59
N SER A 962 18.81 -22.19 55.53
CA SER A 962 19.10 -21.04 54.65
C SER A 962 19.07 -21.42 53.18
N LEU A 963 19.60 -22.60 52.80
CA LEU A 963 19.47 -23.14 51.44
C LEU A 963 18.02 -23.44 51.08
N ALA A 964 17.22 -23.96 52.02
CA ALA A 964 15.80 -24.20 51.78
C ALA A 964 15.05 -22.90 51.47
N ARG A 965 15.34 -21.80 52.21
CA ARG A 965 14.78 -20.49 51.90
C ARG A 965 15.25 -19.93 50.56
N LEU A 966 16.51 -20.17 50.21
CA LEU A 966 17.06 -19.81 48.91
C LEU A 966 16.31 -20.52 47.76
N TRP A 967 16.07 -21.82 47.89
CA TRP A 967 15.29 -22.59 46.91
C TRP A 967 13.84 -22.10 46.80
N ARG A 968 13.18 -21.76 47.91
CA ARG A 968 11.84 -21.12 47.89
C ARG A 968 11.85 -19.80 47.14
N ALA A 969 12.86 -18.95 47.37
CA ALA A 969 12.97 -17.67 46.67
C ALA A 969 13.16 -17.82 45.15
N CYS A 970 13.70 -18.96 44.70
CA CYS A 970 13.76 -19.34 43.28
C CYS A 970 12.45 -19.96 42.74
N GLY A 971 11.38 -20.01 43.54
CA GLY A 971 10.07 -20.57 43.15
C GLY A 971 9.97 -22.09 43.26
N VAL A 972 10.94 -22.76 43.89
CA VAL A 972 10.90 -24.21 44.12
C VAL A 972 10.28 -24.46 45.51
N GLU A 973 9.08 -25.03 45.54
CA GLU A 973 8.43 -25.46 46.77
C GLU A 973 8.47 -26.99 46.91
N PRO A 974 8.71 -27.54 48.12
CA PRO A 974 8.68 -28.98 48.35
C PRO A 974 7.24 -29.49 48.54
N ASP A 975 6.88 -30.58 47.87
CA ASP A 975 5.68 -31.36 48.17
C ASP A 975 5.85 -32.23 49.43
N ALA A 976 7.11 -32.60 49.72
CA ALA A 976 7.49 -33.31 50.92
C ALA A 976 8.92 -32.96 51.34
N VAL A 977 9.20 -33.15 52.63
CA VAL A 977 10.57 -33.06 53.17
C VAL A 977 10.92 -34.38 53.85
N VAL A 978 12.19 -34.78 53.76
CA VAL A 978 12.72 -35.95 54.46
C VAL A 978 14.05 -35.56 55.08
N GLY A 979 14.24 -35.85 56.36
CA GLY A 979 15.51 -35.67 57.04
C GLY A 979 16.18 -37.00 57.36
N HIS A 980 17.51 -37.00 57.45
CA HIS A 980 18.25 -38.14 57.94
C HIS A 980 18.89 -37.79 59.30
N SER A 981 18.53 -38.50 60.37
CA SER A 981 19.02 -38.24 61.73
C SER A 981 18.76 -36.77 62.14
N GLN A 982 19.78 -35.97 62.47
CA GLN A 982 19.57 -34.57 62.84
C GLN A 982 19.10 -33.68 61.69
N GLY A 983 19.21 -34.13 60.44
CA GLY A 983 18.59 -33.47 59.30
C GLY A 983 17.06 -33.40 59.42
N GLU A 984 16.42 -34.27 60.20
CA GLU A 984 14.98 -34.20 60.49
C GLU A 984 14.59 -32.90 61.22
N ILE A 985 15.50 -32.30 61.99
CA ILE A 985 15.24 -31.03 62.68
C ILE A 985 15.12 -29.89 61.66
N ALA A 986 16.02 -29.85 60.66
CA ALA A 986 15.93 -28.88 59.57
C ALA A 986 14.69 -29.13 58.71
N ALA A 987 14.38 -30.38 58.39
CA ALA A 987 13.17 -30.76 57.66
C ALA A 987 11.90 -30.31 58.41
N ALA A 988 11.80 -30.58 59.72
CA ALA A 988 10.67 -30.19 60.55
C ALA A 988 10.52 -28.65 60.64
N CYS A 989 11.63 -27.91 60.72
CA CYS A 989 11.61 -26.46 60.67
C CYS A 989 11.09 -25.94 59.31
N VAL A 990 11.59 -26.49 58.20
CA VAL A 990 11.22 -26.05 56.84
C VAL A 990 9.77 -26.40 56.49
N ALA A 991 9.24 -27.51 57.01
CA ALA A 991 7.84 -27.90 56.92
C ALA A 991 6.90 -27.12 57.85
N GLY A 992 7.45 -26.30 58.76
CA GLY A 992 6.68 -25.53 59.74
C GLY A 992 6.19 -26.34 60.95
N ALA A 993 6.67 -27.56 61.14
CA ALA A 993 6.36 -28.38 62.31
C ALA A 993 7.10 -27.91 63.58
N LEU A 994 8.25 -27.26 63.42
CA LEU A 994 8.99 -26.59 64.48
C LEU A 994 9.21 -25.11 64.12
N SER A 995 9.11 -24.23 65.11
CA SER A 995 9.58 -22.85 64.97
C SER A 995 11.10 -22.83 64.82
N LEU A 996 11.66 -21.74 64.27
CA LEU A 996 13.11 -21.59 64.14
C LEU A 996 13.81 -21.66 65.51
N ASP A 997 13.24 -21.01 66.53
CA ASP A 997 13.79 -20.99 67.90
C ASP A 997 13.75 -22.38 68.55
N ASP A 998 12.66 -23.13 68.38
CA ASP A 998 12.56 -24.48 68.92
C ASP A 998 13.52 -25.43 68.20
N ALA A 999 13.61 -25.34 66.87
CA ALA A 999 14.54 -26.15 66.09
C ALA A 999 16.01 -25.83 66.45
N ALA A 1000 16.35 -24.55 66.63
CA ALA A 1000 17.66 -24.10 67.10
C ALA A 1000 18.01 -24.67 68.48
N ARG A 1001 17.06 -24.65 69.42
CA ARG A 1001 17.23 -25.27 70.75
C ARG A 1001 17.43 -26.78 70.65
N VAL A 1002 16.60 -27.47 69.88
CA VAL A 1002 16.66 -28.94 69.71
C VAL A 1002 18.02 -29.34 69.12
N VAL A 1003 18.49 -28.68 68.05
CA VAL A 1003 19.78 -29.04 67.44
C VAL A 1003 20.97 -28.72 68.35
N ALA A 1004 20.99 -27.56 69.00
CA ALA A 1004 22.11 -27.13 69.84
C ALA A 1004 22.22 -27.97 71.13
N LEU A 1005 21.11 -28.25 71.80
CA LEU A 1005 21.10 -29.06 73.02
C LEU A 1005 21.40 -30.53 72.73
N ARG A 1006 20.84 -31.07 71.64
CA ARG A 1006 21.15 -32.44 71.19
C ARG A 1006 22.63 -32.61 70.88
N ALA A 1007 23.26 -31.64 70.23
CA ALA A 1007 24.66 -31.78 69.81
C ALA A 1007 25.66 -31.72 70.98
N ARG A 1008 25.22 -31.22 72.15
CA ARG A 1008 26.00 -31.19 73.41
C ARG A 1008 25.84 -32.46 74.26
N ALA A 1009 24.73 -33.19 74.06
CA ALA A 1009 24.44 -34.45 74.76
C ALA A 1009 25.16 -35.61 74.07
#